data_AF-A0A975MFW4-F1
#
_entry.id   AF-A0A975MFW4-F1
#
_cell.length_a   1.000
_cell.length_b   1.000
_cell.length_c   1.000
_cell.angle_alpha   90.00
_cell.angle_beta   90.00
_cell.angle_gamma   90.00
#
_symmetry.space_group_name_H-M   'P 1'
#
loop_
_entity.id
_entity.type
_entity.pdbx_description
1 polymer ?
#
loop_
_entity_poly.entity_id
_entity_poly.type
_entity_poly.pdbx_seq_one_letter_code
_entity_poly.pdbx_strand_id
1 'polypeptide(L)'
;MRQRFDAHLEDYVLAARWFGGKGRHVGHTSVDRRGEVPTGVAGCRLVHDLVEVHYVGGDQETYHLPLTVYGTEQPHLEHALVDHPAGSWMYDAVHDPLAHAAWVRAFRERLSSAGLQITADEQAVGLSETRAELFSGEQSNSSLRYGEQALLKIFRKVTQGSNPDIEIHAALTAAGEPHVGALYGVMRADGTELAMLQELIVEARDGWETTVADAEQGRDEVRRTRDLGSAIRDIHTHLAATLPVQDASVTAASVAAQMARRLDAAVDMAPTLAALGPRLREAYAALGALTPADFDRQRIHGDLHLGQTLVTDAGWKVVDFEGEPAKTLAERQAPDSVWRDVAGMMRSFDYAAQVAGLTDDAATWRRGQQQAFLAGYLGVDDGRDPLAALSPAQRVQLRAYEADKAVYEVVYETRNRPDWVGIPLGALHRLFGDTQEATAVTSSDQTPTTPLPVDHGVLEQLVAGEHGDPHAVLGPHPHPDGTGTTLRVLKPLAESVVAVLGGGDDATRVELAHEHEGVWAGVLPTPEVPDYRLEVTWPGSAPSAYDDAYRFLPTVSETDLHLFNEGRHEQLWTVLGARVRTYDGMGGPAVTGTSFAVWAPGARGVRVRGDFNSWDGREHPMRQLGTSGVWEIFVPGVGSGTAYKYSVLGRDGDWREKADPMAAYAEVPPATASVVFDSSFTWGDEAWMSARAEGRVQERPMSVYEVHLPSWRRGRSYVELAEELTAYVTDMGFTHVEFMPVMEHPFGGSWGYQVTGYYAPTSRLGDPDGFRTLVDALHRAGVGVLVDWVPAHFPKDEFALARFDGGPLYEDPNPLRGEHPDWGTYVFDFGRREVRNFLVANALYWAEEFHVDGLRVDAVASMLYLDYSREPGQWQPNQHGGRENLEAVQLLQEMTATVAKRVPGVVTVAEESTSWPGVTKPTTEGGLGFDFKWNMGWMHDSLEYVAKDPLYRSHHHGGLTFSLVYAWSEHYVLPISHDEVVHGKGSLLRKMPGDRWKQLAGVRSFLAYMWTHPGKQLVFMGSEFAQDSEWAEHRELDWGLLEDPQHAGVQSLVRDLNRVYAARPALWSRDDSHEGFSWLLADDAEHNVLAYARRGRDGEELVCVVNFSAVPHHDFRLPLPAAGTWTELLNSDAQVYGGSGVGNLGRVVASDSPYAGQPAHASVSLPPLGALWFVRES
;
A
#
# COMPACT_ATOMS: atom_id res chain seq x y z
N MET A 1 -35.99 17.07 27.36
CA MET A 1 -37.18 16.22 27.11
C MET A 1 -36.65 14.82 26.89
N ARG A 2 -36.91 13.84 27.77
CA ARG A 2 -36.45 12.45 27.55
C ARG A 2 -37.35 11.80 26.49
N GLN A 3 -36.90 11.74 25.24
CA GLN A 3 -37.54 10.96 24.17
C GLN A 3 -37.05 9.51 24.24
N ARG A 4 -37.91 8.56 23.88
CA ARG A 4 -37.51 7.16 23.64
C ARG A 4 -36.72 7.10 22.32
N PHE A 5 -35.70 6.25 22.30
CA PHE A 5 -34.79 5.99 21.18
C PHE A 5 -35.50 5.51 19.91
N ASP A 6 -35.00 5.94 18.75
CA ASP A 6 -35.23 5.28 17.46
C ASP A 6 -34.12 4.23 17.24
N ALA A 7 -34.43 3.11 16.59
CA ALA A 7 -33.53 1.94 16.50
C ALA A 7 -32.18 2.25 15.81
N HIS A 8 -32.15 3.21 14.89
CA HIS A 8 -30.97 3.51 14.07
C HIS A 8 -29.84 4.20 14.84
N LEU A 9 -30.17 5.10 15.78
CA LEU A 9 -29.19 5.71 16.67
C LEU A 9 -28.53 4.67 17.59
N GLU A 10 -29.29 3.66 18.02
CA GLU A 10 -28.77 2.60 18.91
C GLU A 10 -27.77 1.74 18.15
N ASP A 11 -28.14 1.31 16.94
CA ASP A 11 -27.27 0.54 16.05
C ASP A 11 -25.97 1.30 15.72
N TYR A 12 -26.05 2.62 15.46
CA TYR A 12 -24.87 3.45 15.19
C TYR A 12 -23.91 3.48 16.39
N VAL A 13 -24.42 3.76 17.60
CA VAL A 13 -23.58 3.82 18.81
C VAL A 13 -22.96 2.46 19.11
N LEU A 14 -23.70 1.36 18.94
CA LEU A 14 -23.19 0.01 19.19
C LEU A 14 -22.13 -0.43 18.16
N ALA A 15 -22.24 0.04 16.91
CA ALA A 15 -21.26 -0.20 15.85
C ALA A 15 -20.01 0.70 15.97
N ALA A 16 -20.12 1.84 16.64
CA ALA A 16 -19.05 2.82 16.74
C ALA A 16 -17.78 2.24 17.39
N ARG A 17 -16.61 2.62 16.84
CA ARG A 17 -15.31 2.12 17.33
C ARG A 17 -15.04 2.52 18.79
N TRP A 18 -15.46 3.73 19.17
CA TRP A 18 -15.32 4.31 20.51
C TRP A 18 -16.31 3.80 21.56
N PHE A 19 -17.24 2.92 21.18
CA PHE A 19 -18.17 2.32 22.14
C PHE A 19 -17.48 1.26 22.99
N GLY A 20 -17.31 1.55 24.28
CA GLY A 20 -16.61 0.68 25.24
C GLY A 20 -17.44 -0.49 25.77
N GLY A 21 -18.73 -0.57 25.41
CA GLY A 21 -19.67 -1.59 25.88
C GLY A 21 -19.75 -2.86 25.03
N LYS A 22 -18.83 -3.08 24.09
CA LYS A 22 -18.89 -4.22 23.15
C LYS A 22 -18.97 -5.56 23.90
N GLY A 23 -19.91 -6.41 23.48
CA GLY A 23 -20.16 -7.71 24.11
C GLY A 23 -21.04 -7.67 25.37
N ARG A 24 -21.50 -6.49 25.83
CA ARG A 24 -22.44 -6.35 26.95
C ARG A 24 -23.86 -6.16 26.43
N HIS A 25 -24.83 -6.80 27.08
CA HIS A 25 -26.24 -6.63 26.71
C HIS A 25 -26.79 -5.27 27.18
N VAL A 26 -27.15 -4.42 26.22
CA VAL A 26 -27.85 -3.15 26.48
C VAL A 26 -29.32 -3.42 26.79
N GLY A 27 -29.81 -2.82 27.87
CA GLY A 27 -31.20 -2.92 28.30
C GLY A 27 -32.07 -1.77 27.77
N HIS A 28 -31.59 -0.53 27.90
CA HIS A 28 -32.19 0.63 27.24
C HIS A 28 -31.19 1.79 27.14
N THR A 29 -31.48 2.71 26.25
CA THR A 29 -30.69 3.94 26.03
C THR A 29 -31.58 5.18 26.18
N SER A 30 -31.00 6.32 26.55
CA SER A 30 -31.70 7.61 26.61
C SER A 30 -30.81 8.74 26.10
N VAL A 31 -31.39 9.72 25.39
CA VAL A 31 -30.65 10.87 24.85
C VAL A 31 -31.06 12.13 25.60
N ASP A 32 -30.07 12.92 26.00
CA ASP A 32 -30.26 14.25 26.56
C ASP A 32 -29.44 15.29 25.79
N ARG A 33 -30.13 16.22 25.11
CA ARG A 33 -29.50 17.30 24.36
C ARG A 33 -29.00 18.38 25.31
N ARG A 34 -27.68 18.59 25.31
CA ARG A 34 -27.03 19.52 26.25
C ARG A 34 -26.84 20.93 25.73
N GLY A 35 -26.73 21.11 24.42
CA GLY A 35 -26.59 22.43 23.86
C GLY A 35 -26.40 22.40 22.36
N GLU A 36 -26.42 23.58 21.76
CA GLU A 36 -26.18 23.77 20.34
C GLU A 36 -25.07 24.81 20.15
N VAL A 37 -24.22 24.57 19.15
CA VAL A 37 -23.24 25.54 18.64
C VAL A 37 -23.79 26.06 17.31
N PRO A 38 -23.94 27.39 17.12
CA PRO A 38 -24.36 27.93 15.84
C PRO A 38 -23.39 27.51 14.74
N THR A 39 -23.90 27.01 13.61
CA THR A 39 -23.09 26.69 12.42
C THR A 39 -22.89 27.91 11.52
N GLY A 40 -23.79 28.89 11.60
CA GLY A 40 -23.81 30.06 10.73
C GLY A 40 -24.43 29.79 9.35
N VAL A 41 -24.87 28.55 9.10
CA VAL A 41 -25.58 28.14 7.88
C VAL A 41 -27.05 27.92 8.22
N ALA A 42 -27.93 28.56 7.46
CA ALA A 42 -29.38 28.40 7.65
C ALA A 42 -29.79 26.95 7.34
N GLY A 43 -30.54 26.32 8.25
CA GLY A 43 -31.04 24.95 8.07
C GLY A 43 -30.12 23.83 8.59
N CYS A 44 -28.96 24.16 9.17
CA CYS A 44 -28.08 23.21 9.84
C CYS A 44 -27.87 23.62 11.32
N ARG A 45 -28.09 22.68 12.24
CA ARG A 45 -27.78 22.86 13.67
C ARG A 45 -26.69 21.89 14.09
N LEU A 46 -25.67 22.37 14.79
CA LEU A 46 -24.69 21.51 15.45
C LEU A 46 -25.12 21.36 16.91
N VAL A 47 -25.47 20.14 17.30
CA VAL A 47 -25.98 19.81 18.63
C VAL A 47 -25.00 18.90 19.36
N HIS A 48 -24.99 18.97 20.69
CA HIS A 48 -24.18 18.13 21.55
C HIS A 48 -25.11 17.29 22.43
N ASP A 49 -25.26 16.02 22.07
CA ASP A 49 -26.16 15.10 22.75
C ASP A 49 -25.36 14.15 23.66
N LEU A 50 -25.90 13.87 24.86
CA LEU A 50 -25.38 12.82 25.74
C LEU A 50 -26.31 11.61 25.67
N VAL A 51 -25.74 10.48 25.27
CA VAL A 51 -26.40 9.18 25.17
C VAL A 51 -26.07 8.37 26.42
N GLU A 52 -27.06 8.16 27.29
CA GLU A 52 -26.98 7.26 28.44
C GLU A 52 -27.33 5.84 28.00
N VAL A 53 -26.44 4.88 28.25
CA VAL A 53 -26.60 3.45 27.94
C VAL A 53 -26.69 2.67 29.24
N HIS A 54 -27.81 1.98 29.45
CA HIS A 54 -28.06 1.15 30.64
C HIS A 54 -27.99 -0.33 30.28
N TYR A 55 -27.12 -1.08 30.94
CA TYR A 55 -26.91 -2.50 30.68
C TYR A 55 -27.85 -3.40 31.51
N VAL A 56 -28.14 -4.62 31.01
CA VAL A 56 -29.03 -5.60 31.67
C VAL A 56 -28.52 -6.05 33.06
N GLY A 57 -27.26 -5.78 33.39
CA GLY A 57 -26.64 -6.01 34.71
C GLY A 57 -26.72 -4.86 35.72
N GLY A 58 -27.32 -3.72 35.36
CA GLY A 58 -27.52 -2.57 36.26
C GLY A 58 -26.48 -1.44 36.14
N ASP A 59 -25.40 -1.65 35.39
CA ASP A 59 -24.40 -0.61 35.09
C ASP A 59 -24.92 0.41 34.07
N GLN A 60 -24.36 1.62 34.12
CA GLN A 60 -24.69 2.72 33.21
C GLN A 60 -23.41 3.39 32.70
N GLU A 61 -23.40 3.76 31.42
CA GLU A 61 -22.35 4.58 30.80
C GLU A 61 -22.97 5.77 30.05
N THR A 62 -22.22 6.87 29.91
CA THR A 62 -22.65 8.06 29.19
C THR A 62 -21.68 8.36 28.06
N TYR A 63 -22.22 8.56 26.86
CA TYR A 63 -21.46 8.86 25.65
C TYR A 63 -21.84 10.25 25.11
N HIS A 64 -20.86 11.02 24.66
CA HIS A 64 -21.06 12.29 24.00
C HIS A 64 -21.04 12.10 22.48
N LEU A 65 -22.13 12.51 21.85
CA LEU A 65 -22.35 12.40 20.42
C LEU A 65 -22.69 13.78 19.85
N PRO A 66 -21.72 14.49 19.25
CA PRO A 66 -22.02 15.70 18.53
C PRO A 66 -22.66 15.37 17.17
N LEU A 67 -23.76 16.05 16.83
CA LEU A 67 -24.50 15.80 15.60
C LEU A 67 -24.74 17.08 14.81
N THR A 68 -24.52 17.04 13.50
CA THR A 68 -25.07 18.04 12.59
C THR A 68 -26.44 17.61 12.09
N VAL A 69 -27.43 18.48 12.26
CA VAL A 69 -28.84 18.19 11.98
C VAL A 69 -29.32 19.10 10.85
N TYR A 70 -29.67 18.48 9.72
CA TYR A 70 -30.14 19.13 8.51
C TYR A 70 -31.63 18.88 8.26
N GLY A 71 -32.30 19.82 7.59
CA GLY A 71 -33.67 19.62 7.10
C GLY A 71 -33.77 18.78 5.81
N THR A 72 -32.64 18.45 5.20
CA THR A 72 -32.52 17.63 3.99
C THR A 72 -31.27 16.77 4.07
N GLU A 73 -31.28 15.65 3.36
CA GLU A 73 -30.14 14.74 3.26
C GLU A 73 -28.88 15.46 2.74
N GLN A 74 -27.73 15.06 3.27
CA GLN A 74 -26.39 15.48 2.88
C GLN A 74 -25.64 14.27 2.30
N PRO A 75 -25.67 14.05 0.97
CA PRO A 75 -25.06 12.86 0.36
C PRO A 75 -23.58 12.65 0.69
N HIS A 76 -22.81 13.74 0.80
CA HIS A 76 -21.38 13.70 1.15
C HIS A 76 -21.09 13.22 2.60
N LEU A 77 -22.11 13.13 3.46
CA LEU A 77 -22.01 12.65 4.84
C LEU A 77 -22.72 11.30 5.04
N GLU A 78 -23.10 10.58 3.99
CA GLU A 78 -23.83 9.30 4.11
C GLU A 78 -23.10 8.30 5.02
N HIS A 79 -21.77 8.21 4.89
CA HIS A 79 -20.92 7.37 5.74
C HIS A 79 -20.96 7.70 7.24
N ALA A 80 -21.41 8.91 7.59
CA ALA A 80 -21.53 9.42 8.95
C ALA A 80 -23.00 9.59 9.38
N LEU A 81 -23.96 9.04 8.62
CA LEU A 81 -25.38 9.11 8.96
C LEU A 81 -25.65 8.35 10.26
N VAL A 82 -26.23 9.05 11.22
CA VAL A 82 -26.57 8.51 12.54
C VAL A 82 -28.05 8.17 12.61
N ASP A 83 -28.93 9.07 12.18
CA ASP A 83 -30.38 8.87 12.17
C ASP A 83 -31.08 9.90 11.25
N HIS A 84 -32.34 9.66 10.88
CA HIS A 84 -33.12 10.57 10.03
C HIS A 84 -34.63 10.71 10.40
N PRO A 85 -35.00 11.01 11.66
CA PRO A 85 -36.41 11.02 12.07
C PRO A 85 -37.20 12.17 11.45
N ALA A 86 -38.39 11.85 10.92
CA ALA A 86 -39.41 12.81 10.50
C ALA A 86 -38.91 13.97 9.60
N GLY A 87 -37.96 13.70 8.70
CA GLY A 87 -37.42 14.68 7.75
C GLY A 87 -36.29 15.55 8.30
N SER A 88 -35.68 15.18 9.43
CA SER A 88 -34.41 15.75 9.91
C SER A 88 -33.31 14.72 9.79
N TRP A 89 -32.21 15.04 9.11
CA TRP A 89 -31.06 14.15 8.88
C TRP A 89 -29.94 14.49 9.86
N MET A 90 -29.47 13.51 10.61
CA MET A 90 -28.48 13.67 11.67
C MET A 90 -27.20 12.92 11.33
N TYR A 91 -26.06 13.63 11.29
CA TYR A 91 -24.76 13.06 10.97
C TYR A 91 -23.80 13.25 12.14
N ASP A 92 -22.84 12.33 12.32
CA ASP A 92 -21.77 12.48 13.31
C ASP A 92 -20.91 13.68 12.91
N ALA A 93 -20.96 14.72 13.74
CA ALA A 93 -20.45 16.04 13.40
C ALA A 93 -18.94 16.04 13.16
N VAL A 94 -18.18 15.05 13.64
CA VAL A 94 -16.73 15.00 13.39
C VAL A 94 -16.39 14.77 11.92
N HIS A 95 -17.33 14.26 11.12
CA HIS A 95 -17.17 14.07 9.68
C HIS A 95 -17.64 15.27 8.86
N ASP A 96 -18.24 16.28 9.50
CA ASP A 96 -18.87 17.41 8.83
C ASP A 96 -17.98 18.67 8.87
N PRO A 97 -17.48 19.17 7.72
CA PRO A 97 -16.68 20.39 7.68
C PRO A 97 -17.38 21.63 8.26
N LEU A 98 -18.72 21.69 8.23
CA LEU A 98 -19.46 22.79 8.86
C LEU A 98 -19.35 22.75 10.38
N ALA A 99 -19.27 21.57 10.98
CA ALA A 99 -19.02 21.43 12.41
C ALA A 99 -17.58 21.82 12.76
N HIS A 100 -16.59 21.46 11.93
CA HIS A 100 -15.19 21.84 12.14
C HIS A 100 -15.03 23.35 12.27
N ALA A 101 -15.65 24.10 11.36
CA ALA A 101 -15.63 25.57 11.37
C ALA A 101 -16.42 26.14 12.56
N ALA A 102 -17.54 25.51 12.92
CA ALA A 102 -18.38 25.93 14.03
C ALA A 102 -17.67 25.79 15.38
N TRP A 103 -16.92 24.70 15.62
CA TRP A 103 -16.17 24.50 16.86
C TRP A 103 -15.05 25.51 17.04
N VAL A 104 -14.21 25.77 16.03
CA VAL A 104 -13.16 26.78 16.14
C VAL A 104 -13.75 28.15 16.44
N ARG A 105 -14.82 28.54 15.73
CA ARG A 105 -15.52 29.78 16.03
C ARG A 105 -16.03 29.80 17.47
N ALA A 106 -16.59 28.69 17.96
CA ALA A 106 -17.12 28.59 19.30
C ALA A 106 -16.05 28.78 20.40
N PHE A 107 -14.84 28.24 20.19
CA PHE A 107 -13.68 28.49 21.05
C PHE A 107 -13.20 29.95 20.95
N ARG A 108 -13.07 30.50 19.74
CA ARG A 108 -12.65 31.90 19.50
C ARG A 108 -13.58 32.91 20.16
N GLU A 109 -14.88 32.69 20.05
CA GLU A 109 -15.91 33.59 20.57
C GLU A 109 -16.30 33.28 22.03
N ARG A 110 -15.73 32.21 22.61
CA ARG A 110 -16.06 31.71 23.96
C ARG A 110 -17.58 31.56 24.15
N LEU A 111 -18.21 30.92 23.16
CA LEU A 111 -19.67 30.82 23.11
C LEU A 111 -20.20 30.11 24.36
N SER A 112 -21.26 30.68 24.93
CA SER A 112 -22.05 30.04 25.98
C SER A 112 -23.52 30.06 25.57
N SER A 113 -24.14 28.87 25.57
CA SER A 113 -25.56 28.67 25.31
C SER A 113 -26.22 27.97 26.50
N ALA A 114 -27.55 27.82 26.48
CA ALA A 114 -28.26 27.14 27.55
C ALA A 114 -27.84 25.66 27.63
N GLY A 115 -26.88 25.36 28.51
CA GLY A 115 -26.35 24.02 28.78
C GLY A 115 -24.94 23.75 28.24
N LEU A 116 -24.32 24.68 27.50
CA LEU A 116 -22.93 24.54 26.99
C LEU A 116 -22.06 25.76 27.36
N GLN A 117 -20.87 25.50 27.88
CA GLN A 117 -19.89 26.49 28.32
C GLN A 117 -18.53 26.22 27.67
N ILE A 118 -18.00 27.18 26.91
CA ILE A 118 -16.68 27.08 26.31
C ILE A 118 -15.75 28.13 26.93
N THR A 119 -14.60 27.67 27.42
CA THR A 119 -13.50 28.51 27.91
C THR A 119 -12.33 28.40 26.95
N ALA A 120 -11.70 29.50 26.59
CA ALA A 120 -10.55 29.51 25.68
C ALA A 120 -9.58 30.66 25.98
N ASP A 121 -8.28 30.41 25.82
CA ASP A 121 -7.20 31.37 26.04
C ASP A 121 -7.02 32.34 24.84
N GLU A 122 -5.92 33.11 24.78
CA GLU A 122 -5.65 34.00 23.64
C GLU A 122 -5.17 33.25 22.38
N GLN A 123 -4.51 32.10 22.54
CA GLN A 123 -4.02 31.31 21.41
C GLN A 123 -5.19 30.69 20.63
N ALA A 124 -6.21 30.19 21.33
CA ALA A 124 -7.47 29.75 20.72
C ALA A 124 -8.13 30.85 19.87
N VAL A 125 -8.07 32.11 20.31
CA VAL A 125 -8.69 33.27 19.61
C VAL A 125 -7.97 33.59 18.30
N GLY A 126 -6.67 33.27 18.22
CA GLY A 126 -5.79 33.49 17.07
C GLY A 126 -5.91 32.45 15.95
N LEU A 127 -6.62 31.35 16.15
CA LEU A 127 -6.76 30.28 15.15
C LEU A 127 -7.47 30.79 13.89
N SER A 128 -6.74 30.78 12.78
CA SER A 128 -7.25 31.20 11.46
C SER A 128 -7.91 30.06 10.68
N GLU A 129 -7.53 28.82 10.98
CA GLU A 129 -7.94 27.64 10.26
C GLU A 129 -9.37 27.23 10.64
N THR A 130 -10.21 26.94 9.66
CA THR A 130 -11.63 26.57 9.88
C THR A 130 -11.96 25.17 9.40
N ARG A 131 -11.08 24.54 8.63
CA ARG A 131 -11.21 23.15 8.20
C ARG A 131 -10.30 22.27 9.05
N ALA A 132 -10.78 21.08 9.41
CA ALA A 132 -9.97 20.11 10.13
C ALA A 132 -9.81 18.80 9.38
N GLU A 133 -8.74 18.08 9.71
CA GLU A 133 -8.53 16.69 9.32
C GLU A 133 -8.84 15.78 10.51
N LEU A 134 -9.64 14.74 10.30
CA LEU A 134 -9.98 13.76 11.33
C LEU A 134 -8.86 12.73 11.49
N PHE A 135 -8.37 12.53 12.71
CA PHE A 135 -7.43 11.46 13.02
C PHE A 135 -8.12 10.09 12.97
N SER A 136 -7.70 9.22 12.04
CA SER A 136 -8.32 7.91 11.78
C SER A 136 -7.87 6.78 12.71
N GLY A 137 -6.86 7.02 13.57
CA GLY A 137 -6.22 6.02 14.44
C GLY A 137 -6.73 5.96 15.88
N GLU A 138 -7.49 6.95 16.37
CA GLU A 138 -7.95 6.97 17.76
C GLU A 138 -9.10 5.98 18.00
N GLN A 139 -8.97 5.17 19.06
CA GLN A 139 -9.96 4.16 19.38
C GLN A 139 -11.03 4.61 20.38
N SER A 140 -10.73 5.56 21.27
CA SER A 140 -11.61 5.92 22.40
C SER A 140 -12.23 7.31 22.31
N ASN A 141 -11.62 8.22 21.56
CA ASN A 141 -12.06 9.61 21.35
C ASN A 141 -11.96 9.99 19.87
N SER A 142 -12.32 11.23 19.53
CA SER A 142 -12.18 11.72 18.15
C SER A 142 -11.43 13.04 18.12
N SER A 143 -10.25 13.05 17.51
CA SER A 143 -9.42 14.24 17.36
C SER A 143 -9.46 14.85 15.96
N LEU A 144 -9.51 16.17 15.91
CA LEU A 144 -9.54 16.99 14.70
C LEU A 144 -8.31 17.90 14.66
N ARG A 145 -7.52 17.79 13.59
CA ARG A 145 -6.33 18.60 13.32
C ARG A 145 -6.68 19.89 12.60
N TYR A 146 -6.34 21.05 13.17
CA TYR A 146 -6.48 22.35 12.51
C TYR A 146 -5.12 22.84 12.02
N GLY A 147 -4.76 22.41 10.80
CA GLY A 147 -3.48 22.73 10.16
C GLY A 147 -2.30 22.31 11.04
N GLU A 148 -1.41 23.25 11.34
CA GLU A 148 -0.24 23.06 12.19
C GLU A 148 -0.39 23.71 13.57
N GLN A 149 -1.56 24.25 13.89
CA GLN A 149 -1.73 25.13 15.05
C GLN A 149 -2.38 24.44 16.25
N ALA A 150 -3.41 23.61 16.01
CA ALA A 150 -4.22 23.06 17.08
C ALA A 150 -4.77 21.66 16.81
N LEU A 151 -5.05 20.95 17.90
CA LEU A 151 -5.76 19.69 17.96
C LEU A 151 -7.01 19.85 18.81
N LEU A 152 -8.17 19.50 18.29
CA LEU A 152 -9.43 19.44 19.04
C LEU A 152 -9.76 17.97 19.33
N LYS A 153 -9.60 17.56 20.58
CA LYS A 153 -9.95 16.23 21.07
C LYS A 153 -11.37 16.24 21.61
N ILE A 154 -12.26 15.46 21.01
CA ILE A 154 -13.66 15.31 21.40
C ILE A 154 -13.81 14.03 22.20
N PHE A 155 -14.20 14.16 23.47
CA PHE A 155 -14.40 13.01 24.35
C PHE A 155 -15.68 12.28 23.97
N ARG A 156 -15.59 10.97 23.71
CA ARG A 156 -16.74 10.14 23.32
C ARG A 156 -17.36 9.44 24.50
N LYS A 157 -16.59 8.86 25.41
CA LYS A 157 -17.09 8.35 26.70
C LYS A 157 -16.88 9.42 27.76
N VAL A 158 -17.96 9.94 28.34
CA VAL A 158 -17.89 11.05 29.31
C VAL A 158 -18.42 10.62 30.66
N THR A 159 -17.92 11.26 31.71
CA THR A 159 -18.37 11.04 33.08
C THR A 159 -18.43 12.39 33.78
N GLN A 160 -19.40 12.55 34.69
CA GLN A 160 -19.52 13.79 35.45
C GLN A 160 -18.32 13.95 36.39
N GLY A 161 -17.60 15.07 36.27
CA GLY A 161 -16.36 15.34 37.00
C GLY A 161 -15.27 15.91 36.10
N SER A 162 -14.12 16.25 36.69
CA SER A 162 -12.95 16.75 35.93
C SER A 162 -12.29 15.61 35.15
N ASN A 163 -12.14 15.72 33.84
CA ASN A 163 -11.37 14.77 33.06
C ASN A 163 -9.87 14.93 33.42
N PRO A 164 -9.15 13.84 33.76
CA PRO A 164 -7.71 13.89 34.05
C PRO A 164 -6.90 14.54 32.92
N ASP A 165 -7.29 14.31 31.66
CA ASP A 165 -6.62 14.89 30.51
C ASP A 165 -6.65 16.43 30.58
N ILE A 166 -7.83 17.01 30.83
CA ILE A 166 -7.96 18.47 30.98
C ILE A 166 -7.31 18.98 32.27
N GLU A 167 -7.51 18.31 33.41
CA GLU A 167 -7.00 18.74 34.72
C GLU A 167 -5.47 18.88 34.71
N ILE A 168 -4.79 17.82 34.27
CA ILE A 168 -3.34 17.72 34.24
C ILE A 168 -2.78 18.69 33.19
N HIS A 169 -3.37 18.71 32.00
CA HIS A 169 -2.92 19.58 30.91
C HIS A 169 -3.09 21.06 31.24
N ALA A 170 -4.19 21.45 31.89
CA ALA A 170 -4.40 22.80 32.36
C ALA A 170 -3.36 23.22 33.41
N ALA A 171 -3.05 22.33 34.36
CA ALA A 171 -2.06 22.60 35.39
C ALA A 171 -0.64 22.76 34.81
N LEU A 172 -0.25 21.88 33.89
CA LEU A 172 1.06 21.93 33.20
C LEU A 172 1.17 23.14 32.27
N THR A 173 0.10 23.47 31.55
CA THR A 173 0.06 24.69 30.72
C THR A 173 0.24 25.94 31.58
N ALA A 174 -0.42 26.01 32.74
CA ALA A 174 -0.28 27.12 33.67
C ALA A 174 1.14 27.21 34.28
N ALA A 175 1.83 26.08 34.42
CA ALA A 175 3.24 26.03 34.83
C ALA A 175 4.22 26.44 33.71
N GLY A 176 3.78 26.50 32.46
CA GLY A 176 4.65 26.69 31.30
C GLY A 176 5.54 25.49 31.03
N GLU A 177 5.05 24.27 31.28
CA GLU A 177 5.78 23.02 31.06
C GLU A 177 6.14 22.82 29.58
N PRO A 178 7.43 22.87 29.19
CA PRO A 178 7.84 22.71 27.80
C PRO A 178 7.63 21.31 27.22
N HIS A 179 7.43 20.28 28.04
CA HIS A 179 7.28 18.90 27.57
C HIS A 179 5.83 18.49 27.24
N VAL A 180 4.88 19.42 27.24
CA VAL A 180 3.48 19.17 26.89
C VAL A 180 3.00 20.27 25.93
N GLY A 181 2.07 19.97 25.02
CA GLY A 181 1.44 21.04 24.22
C GLY A 181 0.63 21.98 25.12
N ALA A 182 0.46 23.25 24.78
CA ALA A 182 -0.39 24.14 25.59
C ALA A 182 -1.89 23.83 25.43
N LEU A 183 -2.66 23.84 26.52
CA LEU A 183 -4.12 23.76 26.47
C LEU A 183 -4.72 25.12 26.10
N TYR A 184 -5.40 25.19 24.95
CA TYR A 184 -6.02 26.41 24.43
C TYR A 184 -7.45 26.61 24.92
N GLY A 185 -8.21 25.54 25.17
CA GLY A 185 -9.59 25.67 25.61
C GLY A 185 -10.29 24.37 25.97
N VAL A 186 -11.44 24.50 26.63
CA VAL A 186 -12.29 23.37 27.05
C VAL A 186 -13.76 23.68 26.80
N MET A 187 -14.50 22.68 26.33
CA MET A 187 -15.96 22.71 26.18
C MET A 187 -16.62 21.82 27.22
N ARG A 188 -17.62 22.35 27.94
CA ARG A 188 -18.34 21.67 29.02
C ARG A 188 -19.85 21.76 28.86
N ALA A 189 -20.56 20.75 29.35
CA ALA A 189 -22.01 20.76 29.52
C ALA A 189 -22.41 20.29 30.91
N ASP A 190 -23.12 21.13 31.68
CA ASP A 190 -23.57 20.84 33.05
C ASP A 190 -22.48 20.23 33.97
N GLY A 191 -21.23 20.69 33.82
CA GLY A 191 -20.07 20.19 34.57
C GLY A 191 -19.43 18.91 34.02
N THR A 192 -19.90 18.38 32.89
CA THR A 192 -19.28 17.29 32.14
C THR A 192 -18.38 17.88 31.05
N GLU A 193 -17.13 17.44 30.95
CA GLU A 193 -16.18 17.92 29.94
C GLU A 193 -16.32 17.13 28.64
N LEU A 194 -16.55 17.84 27.53
CA LEU A 194 -16.95 17.26 26.25
C LEU A 194 -15.86 17.30 25.18
N ALA A 195 -15.00 18.32 25.21
CA ALA A 195 -13.87 18.42 24.30
C ALA A 195 -12.79 19.36 24.87
N MET A 196 -11.56 19.18 24.43
CA MET A 196 -10.43 20.07 24.69
C MET A 196 -9.75 20.49 23.39
N LEU A 197 -9.33 21.75 23.32
CA LEU A 197 -8.55 22.32 22.24
C LEU A 197 -7.14 22.58 22.76
N GLN A 198 -6.12 22.08 22.08
CA GLN A 198 -4.72 22.18 22.51
C GLN A 198 -3.79 22.48 21.34
N GLU A 199 -2.55 22.83 21.65
CA GLU A 199 -1.44 22.92 20.71
C GLU A 199 -1.22 21.58 19.99
N LEU A 200 -1.07 21.65 18.67
CA LEU A 200 -0.59 20.52 17.90
C LEU A 200 0.93 20.48 17.96
N ILE A 201 1.50 19.36 18.39
CA ILE A 201 2.94 19.14 18.34
C ILE A 201 3.29 18.74 16.90
N VAL A 202 3.85 19.68 16.13
CA VAL A 202 4.26 19.48 14.73
C VAL A 202 5.64 18.86 14.61
N GLU A 203 5.93 18.26 13.45
CA GLU A 203 7.23 17.66 13.12
C GLU A 203 7.72 16.63 14.17
N ALA A 204 6.77 15.97 14.83
CA ALA A 204 7.03 14.98 15.87
C ALA A 204 7.03 13.57 15.29
N ARG A 205 7.94 12.73 15.78
CA ARG A 205 7.92 11.27 15.56
C ARG A 205 7.29 10.58 16.76
N ASP A 206 6.60 9.48 16.54
CA ASP A 206 6.08 8.67 17.62
C ASP A 206 7.23 8.11 18.48
N GLY A 207 7.10 8.24 19.81
CA GLY A 207 8.14 7.87 20.76
C GLY A 207 8.36 6.36 20.86
N TRP A 208 7.31 5.58 20.67
CA TRP A 208 7.39 4.12 20.61
C TRP A 208 8.10 3.67 19.32
N GLU A 209 7.64 4.13 18.16
CA GLU A 209 8.26 3.80 16.87
C GLU A 209 9.74 4.20 16.81
N THR A 210 10.06 5.41 17.32
CA THR A 210 11.44 5.89 17.39
C THR A 210 12.32 4.99 18.24
N THR A 211 11.80 4.51 19.36
CA THR A 211 12.54 3.65 20.30
C THR A 211 12.70 2.23 19.77
N VAL A 212 11.67 1.67 19.12
CA VAL A 212 11.74 0.37 18.44
C VAL A 212 12.73 0.42 17.28
N ALA A 213 12.69 1.46 16.44
CA ALA A 213 13.63 1.63 15.33
C ALA A 213 15.09 1.77 15.80
N ASP A 214 15.33 2.40 16.95
CA ASP A 214 16.66 2.45 17.56
C ASP A 214 17.11 1.05 18.04
N ALA A 215 16.21 0.27 18.62
CA ALA A 215 16.47 -1.12 19.03
C ALA A 215 16.80 -2.02 17.82
N GLU A 216 15.97 -2.01 16.77
CA GLU A 216 16.15 -2.80 15.54
C GLU A 216 17.49 -2.52 14.85
N GLN A 217 17.93 -1.27 14.87
CA GLN A 217 19.15 -0.82 14.22
C GLN A 217 20.39 -0.97 15.13
N GLY A 218 20.24 -1.60 16.30
CA GLY A 218 21.31 -1.78 17.28
C GLY A 218 21.88 -0.46 17.82
N ARG A 219 21.11 0.63 17.74
CA ARG A 219 21.50 1.94 18.27
C ARG A 219 21.20 2.00 19.77
N ASP A 220 22.24 2.20 20.56
CA ASP A 220 22.11 2.43 22.00
C ASP A 220 22.07 3.94 22.30
N GLU A 221 20.99 4.62 21.87
CA GLU A 221 20.77 6.07 22.01
C GLU A 221 20.41 6.48 23.45
N VAL A 222 21.18 6.01 24.43
CA VAL A 222 20.99 6.24 25.88
C VAL A 222 20.89 7.72 26.25
N ARG A 223 21.45 8.63 25.44
CA ARG A 223 21.29 10.07 25.65
C ARG A 223 19.84 10.50 25.49
N ARG A 224 19.18 10.06 24.41
CA ARG A 224 17.78 10.42 24.12
C ARG A 224 16.85 9.88 25.21
N THR A 225 17.10 8.66 25.67
CA THR A 225 16.32 8.02 26.75
C THR A 225 16.57 8.68 28.11
N ARG A 226 17.78 9.19 28.37
CA ARG A 226 18.07 10.03 29.54
C ARG A 226 17.32 11.36 29.48
N ASP A 227 17.24 11.98 28.30
CA ASP A 227 16.49 13.23 28.10
C ASP A 227 14.99 13.01 28.36
N LEU A 228 14.44 11.84 27.97
CA LEU A 228 13.07 11.43 28.32
C LEU A 228 12.86 11.33 29.85
N GLY A 229 13.81 10.70 30.55
CA GLY A 229 13.78 10.63 32.02
C GLY A 229 13.77 12.00 32.67
N SER A 230 14.57 12.94 32.14
CA SER A 230 14.62 14.32 32.62
C SER A 230 13.30 15.05 32.36
N ALA A 231 12.71 14.89 31.18
CA ALA A 231 11.42 15.48 30.83
C ALA A 231 10.30 15.02 31.79
N ILE A 232 10.23 13.73 32.09
CA ILE A 232 9.21 13.17 33.01
C ILE A 232 9.42 13.65 34.45
N ARG A 233 10.68 13.82 34.90
CA ARG A 233 10.97 14.44 36.21
C ARG A 233 10.46 15.87 36.27
N ASP A 234 10.67 16.65 35.22
CA ASP A 234 10.27 18.05 35.18
C ASP A 234 8.74 18.18 35.19
N ILE A 235 8.03 17.34 34.43
CA ILE A 235 6.55 17.20 34.49
C ILE A 235 6.09 16.86 35.92
N HIS A 236 6.66 15.82 36.54
CA HIS A 236 6.31 15.44 37.91
C HIS A 236 6.55 16.57 38.92
N THR A 237 7.62 17.34 38.74
CA THR A 237 7.95 18.49 39.61
C THR A 237 6.90 19.59 39.46
N HIS A 238 6.52 19.92 38.23
CA HIS A 238 5.48 20.92 37.97
C HIS A 238 4.10 20.47 38.43
N LEU A 239 3.74 19.18 38.29
CA LEU A 239 2.49 18.65 38.84
C LEU A 239 2.44 18.74 40.36
N ALA A 240 3.53 18.39 41.06
CA ALA A 240 3.62 18.52 42.51
C ALA A 240 3.38 19.97 42.98
N ALA A 241 3.91 20.94 42.22
CA ALA A 241 3.80 22.35 42.53
C ALA A 241 2.42 22.93 42.22
N THR A 242 1.79 22.50 41.12
CA THR A 242 0.53 23.07 40.62
C THR A 242 -0.72 22.37 41.15
N LEU A 243 -0.64 21.08 41.43
CA LEU A 243 -1.73 20.26 41.99
C LEU A 243 -1.31 19.60 43.32
N PRO A 244 -1.06 20.39 44.38
CA PRO A 244 -0.61 19.86 45.66
C PRO A 244 -1.69 19.00 46.31
N VAL A 245 -1.32 17.79 46.73
CA VAL A 245 -2.24 16.84 47.34
C VAL A 245 -2.52 17.22 48.79
N GLN A 246 -3.78 17.56 49.09
CA GLN A 246 -4.24 17.84 50.45
C GLN A 246 -4.91 16.64 51.12
N ASP A 247 -5.31 15.63 50.33
CA ASP A 247 -6.01 14.45 50.83
C ASP A 247 -5.03 13.44 51.46
N ALA A 248 -5.38 12.94 52.65
CA ALA A 248 -4.67 11.89 53.38
C ALA A 248 -5.29 10.49 53.26
N SER A 249 -6.34 10.35 52.45
CA SER A 249 -7.08 9.10 52.26
C SER A 249 -6.26 8.00 51.58
N VAL A 250 -5.39 8.35 50.63
CA VAL A 250 -4.52 7.39 49.94
C VAL A 250 -3.23 7.18 50.72
N THR A 251 -3.08 6.02 51.35
CA THR A 251 -1.90 5.62 52.11
C THR A 251 -1.16 4.49 51.42
N ALA A 252 0.12 4.28 51.72
CA ALA A 252 0.88 3.15 51.19
C ALA A 252 0.17 1.80 51.49
N ALA A 253 -0.44 1.68 52.68
CA ALA A 253 -1.24 0.52 53.09
C ALA A 253 -2.51 0.34 52.23
N SER A 254 -3.22 1.42 51.88
CA SER A 254 -4.41 1.31 51.03
C SER A 254 -4.06 0.94 49.59
N VAL A 255 -2.96 1.47 49.05
CA VAL A 255 -2.45 1.12 47.71
C VAL A 255 -2.00 -0.35 47.68
N ALA A 256 -1.21 -0.78 48.65
CA ALA A 256 -0.80 -2.18 48.78
C ALA A 256 -2.00 -3.14 48.86
N ALA A 257 -3.04 -2.79 49.60
CA ALA A 257 -4.26 -3.59 49.67
C ALA A 257 -4.99 -3.66 48.32
N GLN A 258 -4.97 -2.60 47.50
CA GLN A 258 -5.54 -2.61 46.15
C GLN A 258 -4.70 -3.44 45.18
N MET A 259 -3.37 -3.38 45.25
CA MET A 259 -2.46 -4.23 44.48
C MET A 259 -2.67 -5.72 44.82
N ALA A 260 -2.82 -6.05 46.11
CA ALA A 260 -3.11 -7.42 46.56
C ALA A 260 -4.45 -7.95 46.02
N ARG A 261 -5.53 -7.13 46.07
CA ARG A 261 -6.83 -7.53 45.50
C ARG A 261 -6.76 -7.73 43.98
N ARG A 262 -6.04 -6.85 43.28
CA ARG A 262 -5.82 -7.00 41.82
C ARG A 262 -5.01 -8.24 41.51
N LEU A 263 -4.00 -8.57 42.32
CA LEU A 263 -3.25 -9.81 42.19
C LEU A 263 -4.13 -11.04 42.42
N ASP A 264 -4.99 -11.04 43.43
CA ASP A 264 -5.90 -12.17 43.66
C ASP A 264 -6.83 -12.37 42.45
N ALA A 265 -7.42 -11.29 41.92
CA ALA A 265 -8.22 -11.35 40.70
C ALA A 265 -7.39 -11.74 39.46
N ALA A 266 -6.13 -11.29 39.37
CA ALA A 266 -5.23 -11.62 38.28
C ALA A 266 -4.82 -13.10 38.30
N VAL A 267 -4.61 -13.69 39.47
CA VAL A 267 -4.28 -15.12 39.63
C VAL A 267 -5.45 -15.99 39.18
N ASP A 268 -6.69 -15.59 39.44
CA ASP A 268 -7.87 -16.30 38.95
C ASP A 268 -7.95 -16.31 37.41
N MET A 269 -7.42 -15.26 36.78
CA MET A 269 -7.46 -15.05 35.33
C MET A 269 -6.24 -15.58 34.58
N ALA A 270 -5.07 -15.53 35.22
CA ALA A 270 -3.79 -16.00 34.71
C ALA A 270 -3.13 -16.84 35.81
N PRO A 271 -3.46 -18.14 35.90
CA PRO A 271 -2.95 -19.03 36.95
C PRO A 271 -1.42 -19.11 37.05
N THR A 272 -0.71 -18.77 35.97
CA THR A 272 0.76 -18.66 35.92
C THR A 272 1.32 -17.68 36.96
N LEU A 273 0.56 -16.67 37.39
CA LEU A 273 0.94 -15.75 38.46
C LEU A 273 0.97 -16.39 39.85
N ALA A 274 0.31 -17.55 40.05
CA ALA A 274 0.17 -18.18 41.36
C ALA A 274 1.52 -18.51 42.00
N ALA A 275 2.50 -18.96 41.19
CA ALA A 275 3.85 -19.31 41.65
C ALA A 275 4.63 -18.10 42.21
N LEU A 276 4.39 -16.91 41.66
CA LEU A 276 5.01 -15.66 42.11
C LEU A 276 4.18 -14.94 43.18
N GLY A 277 2.92 -15.36 43.37
CA GLY A 277 1.95 -14.76 44.28
C GLY A 277 2.46 -14.46 45.70
N PRO A 278 3.13 -15.39 46.41
CA PRO A 278 3.68 -15.11 47.74
C PRO A 278 4.69 -13.94 47.76
N ARG A 279 5.55 -13.85 46.74
CA ARG A 279 6.62 -12.85 46.64
C ARG A 279 6.09 -11.49 46.21
N LEU A 280 5.10 -11.49 45.31
CA LEU A 280 4.34 -10.29 44.95
C LEU A 280 3.61 -9.73 46.17
N ARG A 281 2.97 -10.59 46.97
CA ARG A 281 2.33 -10.17 48.23
C ARG A 281 3.34 -9.63 49.24
N GLU A 282 4.54 -10.20 49.32
CA GLU A 282 5.63 -9.66 50.16
C GLU A 282 6.05 -8.26 49.70
N ALA A 283 6.22 -8.06 48.39
CA ALA A 283 6.57 -6.75 47.82
C ALA A 283 5.47 -5.70 48.11
N TYR A 284 4.20 -6.06 47.95
CA TYR A 284 3.08 -5.18 48.28
C TYR A 284 2.98 -4.94 49.79
N ALA A 285 3.24 -5.93 50.64
CA ALA A 285 3.27 -5.76 52.08
C ALA A 285 4.41 -4.82 52.53
N ALA A 286 5.58 -4.91 51.88
CA ALA A 286 6.70 -4.01 52.13
C ALA A 286 6.34 -2.56 51.74
N LEU A 287 5.65 -2.35 50.63
CA LEU A 287 5.07 -1.06 50.27
C LEU A 287 4.09 -0.58 51.36
N GLY A 288 3.17 -1.44 51.79
CA GLY A 288 2.16 -1.13 52.79
C GLY A 288 2.72 -0.77 54.17
N ALA A 289 3.97 -1.15 54.46
CA ALA A 289 4.67 -0.85 55.71
C ALA A 289 5.41 0.50 55.70
N LEU A 290 5.46 1.21 54.56
CA LEU A 290 6.09 2.52 54.49
C LEU A 290 5.35 3.55 55.36
N THR A 291 6.12 4.41 56.03
CA THR A 291 5.54 5.49 56.84
C THR A 291 5.01 6.61 55.93
N PRO A 292 4.12 7.49 56.42
CA PRO A 292 3.68 8.65 55.65
C PRO A 292 4.81 9.58 55.19
N ALA A 293 5.98 9.54 55.84
CA ALA A 293 7.16 10.33 55.44
C ALA A 293 7.98 9.67 54.32
N ASP A 294 7.74 8.38 54.06
CA ASP A 294 8.47 7.57 53.08
C ASP A 294 7.63 7.26 51.81
N PHE A 295 6.39 7.76 51.75
CA PHE A 295 5.43 7.53 50.68
C PHE A 295 4.80 8.87 50.24
N ASP A 296 5.52 9.59 49.39
CA ASP A 296 5.02 10.81 48.78
C ASP A 296 4.00 10.48 47.68
N ARG A 297 2.90 11.25 47.65
CA ARG A 297 1.83 11.11 46.66
C ARG A 297 1.56 12.45 45.99
N GLN A 298 1.36 12.41 44.69
CA GLN A 298 1.04 13.58 43.87
C GLN A 298 0.08 13.21 42.74
N ARG A 299 -0.39 14.21 41.99
CA ARG A 299 -1.00 13.94 40.68
C ARG A 299 0.09 13.47 39.71
N ILE A 300 -0.24 12.46 38.92
CA ILE A 300 0.63 11.76 37.99
C ILE A 300 -0.17 11.46 36.71
N HIS A 301 0.49 11.01 35.65
CA HIS A 301 -0.17 10.57 34.42
C HIS A 301 -1.00 9.29 34.66
N GLY A 302 -0.47 8.35 35.43
CA GLY A 302 -1.19 7.18 35.93
C GLY A 302 -1.25 5.96 35.00
N ASP A 303 -0.79 6.09 33.75
CA ASP A 303 -0.62 4.98 32.79
C ASP A 303 0.52 5.22 31.79
N LEU A 304 1.56 5.96 32.20
CA LEU A 304 2.60 6.45 31.31
C LEU A 304 3.43 5.32 30.65
N HIS A 305 3.52 5.33 29.32
CA HIS A 305 4.40 4.46 28.52
C HIS A 305 4.89 5.13 27.22
N LEU A 306 5.83 4.52 26.49
CA LEU A 306 6.41 5.07 25.25
C LEU A 306 5.36 5.53 24.20
N GLY A 307 4.27 4.79 24.02
CA GLY A 307 3.18 5.19 23.11
C GLY A 307 2.42 6.49 23.49
N GLN A 308 2.72 7.10 24.64
CA GLN A 308 2.19 8.41 25.07
C GLN A 308 3.26 9.50 25.01
N THR A 309 4.29 9.28 24.19
CA THR A 309 5.40 10.21 24.03
C THR A 309 5.67 10.50 22.57
N LEU A 310 6.10 11.72 22.28
CA LEU A 310 6.52 12.16 20.95
C LEU A 310 7.93 12.74 21.01
N VAL A 311 8.69 12.61 19.92
CA VAL A 311 10.04 13.14 19.79
C VAL A 311 10.06 14.26 18.75
N THR A 312 10.46 15.46 19.15
CA THR A 312 10.73 16.57 18.24
C THR A 312 12.21 16.99 18.31
N ASP A 313 12.64 17.87 17.41
CA ASP A 313 13.97 18.48 17.47
C ASP A 313 14.22 19.28 18.76
N ALA A 314 13.15 19.75 19.40
CA ALA A 314 13.21 20.47 20.68
C ALA A 314 13.23 19.54 21.91
N GLY A 315 13.05 18.23 21.72
CA GLY A 315 13.08 17.22 22.78
C GLY A 315 11.77 16.42 22.89
N TRP A 316 11.63 15.72 24.02
CA TRP A 316 10.48 14.86 24.27
C TRP A 316 9.23 15.65 24.65
N LYS A 317 8.08 15.13 24.19
CA LYS A 317 6.75 15.59 24.58
C LYS A 317 5.93 14.43 25.14
N VAL A 318 5.08 14.70 26.11
CA VAL A 318 4.13 13.73 26.70
C VAL A 318 2.71 14.14 26.35
N VAL A 319 1.88 13.17 25.99
CA VAL A 319 0.50 13.35 25.55
C VAL A 319 -0.43 12.34 26.24
N ASP A 320 -1.75 12.55 26.15
CA ASP A 320 -2.80 11.62 26.59
C ASP A 320 -2.83 11.31 28.10
N PHE A 321 -3.13 12.31 28.93
CA PHE A 321 -3.17 12.20 30.38
C PHE A 321 -4.48 11.60 30.93
N GLU A 322 -5.20 10.82 30.12
CA GLU A 322 -6.47 10.21 30.52
C GLU A 322 -6.30 9.16 31.63
N GLY A 323 -5.11 8.58 31.76
CA GLY A 323 -4.82 7.47 32.68
C GLY A 323 -5.51 6.16 32.26
N GLU A 324 -5.30 5.11 33.05
CA GLU A 324 -5.68 3.74 32.68
C GLU A 324 -7.21 3.59 32.45
N PRO A 325 -7.69 3.29 31.22
CA PRO A 325 -9.11 3.34 30.87
C PRO A 325 -10.03 2.39 31.66
N ALA A 326 -9.45 1.32 32.23
CA ALA A 326 -10.17 0.34 33.05
C ALA A 326 -10.53 0.87 34.45
N LYS A 327 -9.92 1.97 34.91
CA LYS A 327 -10.17 2.57 36.22
C LYS A 327 -11.32 3.58 36.18
N THR A 328 -12.05 3.67 37.29
CA THR A 328 -13.09 4.69 37.45
C THR A 328 -12.49 6.10 37.41
N LEU A 329 -13.29 7.11 37.07
CA LEU A 329 -12.82 8.51 37.05
C LEU A 329 -12.18 8.92 38.38
N ALA A 330 -12.80 8.55 39.50
CA ALA A 330 -12.28 8.83 40.84
C ALA A 330 -10.91 8.16 41.11
N GLU A 331 -10.69 6.96 40.58
CA GLU A 331 -9.39 6.27 40.69
C GLU A 331 -8.32 6.90 39.80
N ARG A 332 -8.67 7.40 38.61
CA ARG A 332 -7.74 8.09 37.70
C ARG A 332 -7.33 9.49 38.21
N GLN A 333 -8.21 10.12 38.97
CA GLN A 333 -7.96 11.40 39.63
C GLN A 333 -7.20 11.27 40.97
N ALA A 334 -7.21 10.07 41.56
CA ALA A 334 -6.60 9.87 42.86
C ALA A 334 -5.09 10.16 42.80
N PRO A 335 -4.53 10.82 43.82
CA PRO A 335 -3.10 11.01 43.92
C PRO A 335 -2.41 9.66 44.16
N ASP A 336 -1.23 9.49 43.58
CA ASP A 336 -0.44 8.26 43.73
C ASP A 336 1.06 8.60 43.73
N SER A 337 1.88 7.58 43.93
CA SER A 337 3.33 7.70 43.86
C SER A 337 3.81 7.87 42.42
N VAL A 338 4.77 8.77 42.22
CA VAL A 338 5.47 8.96 40.93
C VAL A 338 6.11 7.69 40.39
N TRP A 339 6.41 6.75 41.27
CA TRP A 339 7.00 5.46 40.91
C TRP A 339 6.05 4.60 40.06
N ARG A 340 4.75 4.91 40.01
CA ARG A 340 3.82 4.28 39.06
C ARG A 340 4.19 4.62 37.61
N ASP A 341 4.37 5.90 37.29
CA ASP A 341 4.69 6.36 35.93
C ASP A 341 6.11 5.95 35.52
N VAL A 342 7.06 6.04 36.46
CA VAL A 342 8.43 5.57 36.25
C VAL A 342 8.45 4.07 35.94
N ALA A 343 7.70 3.27 36.69
CA ALA A 343 7.59 1.83 36.44
C ALA A 343 6.92 1.53 35.09
N GLY A 344 5.84 2.23 34.73
CA GLY A 344 5.17 2.09 33.44
C GLY A 344 6.11 2.35 32.26
N MET A 345 6.85 3.46 32.31
CA MET A 345 7.83 3.80 31.28
C MET A 345 8.96 2.77 31.22
N MET A 346 9.54 2.35 32.37
CA MET A 346 10.58 1.34 32.40
C MET A 346 10.15 0.00 31.77
N ARG A 347 8.90 -0.40 31.98
CA ARG A 347 8.33 -1.61 31.38
C ARG A 347 8.09 -1.48 29.89
N SER A 348 7.79 -0.29 29.39
CA SER A 348 7.62 -0.09 27.95
C SER A 348 8.89 -0.36 27.13
N PHE A 349 10.09 -0.27 27.73
CA PHE A 349 11.34 -0.73 27.10
C PHE A 349 11.47 -2.27 27.02
N ASP A 350 10.84 -3.03 27.92
CA ASP A 350 10.76 -4.49 27.79
C ASP A 350 9.97 -4.87 26.53
N TYR A 351 8.88 -4.14 26.26
CA TYR A 351 8.06 -4.33 25.07
C TYR A 351 8.78 -3.89 23.81
N ALA A 352 9.44 -2.72 23.81
CA ALA A 352 10.18 -2.23 22.65
C ALA A 352 11.30 -3.21 22.23
N ALA A 353 12.01 -3.79 23.20
CA ALA A 353 13.05 -4.79 22.94
C ALA A 353 12.50 -6.08 22.31
N GLN A 354 11.31 -6.52 22.75
CA GLN A 354 10.66 -7.70 22.18
C GLN A 354 10.17 -7.45 20.75
N VAL A 355 9.54 -6.31 20.49
CA VAL A 355 9.03 -5.96 19.16
C VAL A 355 10.18 -5.80 18.16
N ALA A 356 11.30 -5.23 18.58
CA ALA A 356 12.50 -5.12 17.76
C ALA A 356 13.22 -6.45 17.49
N GLY A 357 12.72 -7.59 18.01
CA GLY A 357 13.28 -8.91 17.74
C GLY A 357 14.67 -9.15 18.32
N LEU A 358 15.08 -8.41 19.38
CA LEU A 358 16.39 -8.59 19.99
C LEU A 358 16.46 -9.97 20.70
N THR A 359 17.45 -10.79 20.34
CA THR A 359 17.66 -12.13 20.93
C THR A 359 18.90 -12.17 21.83
N ASP A 360 20.08 -11.89 21.30
CA ASP A 360 21.36 -12.04 22.04
C ASP A 360 21.73 -10.82 22.91
N ASP A 361 21.30 -9.62 22.51
CA ASP A 361 21.64 -8.35 23.19
C ASP A 361 20.45 -7.68 23.91
N ALA A 362 19.26 -8.29 23.88
CA ALA A 362 18.02 -7.70 24.42
C ALA A 362 18.12 -7.31 25.89
N ALA A 363 18.77 -8.16 26.69
CA ALA A 363 18.94 -7.92 28.12
C ALA A 363 19.89 -6.74 28.40
N THR A 364 20.92 -6.57 27.57
CA THR A 364 21.91 -5.49 27.67
C THR A 364 21.30 -4.17 27.22
N TRP A 365 20.69 -4.16 26.03
CA TRP A 365 20.03 -2.98 25.48
C TRP A 365 18.93 -2.47 26.41
N ARG A 366 17.99 -3.35 26.82
CA ARG A 366 16.93 -2.96 27.76
C ARG A 366 17.50 -2.39 29.05
N ARG A 367 18.50 -3.06 29.65
CA ARG A 367 19.11 -2.58 30.89
C ARG A 367 19.76 -1.20 30.68
N GLY A 368 20.43 -0.99 29.55
CA GLY A 368 21.00 0.30 29.16
C GLY A 368 19.93 1.39 29.08
N GLN A 369 18.82 1.12 28.40
CA GLN A 369 17.69 2.06 28.26
C GLN A 369 17.00 2.36 29.60
N GLN A 370 16.68 1.33 30.40
CA GLN A 370 16.08 1.48 31.73
C GLN A 370 17.00 2.26 32.69
N GLN A 371 18.32 2.00 32.66
CA GLN A 371 19.28 2.75 33.46
C GLN A 371 19.42 4.20 32.96
N ALA A 372 19.47 4.42 31.65
CA ALA A 372 19.54 5.76 31.08
C ALA A 372 18.33 6.62 31.45
N PHE A 373 17.13 6.05 31.32
CA PHE A 373 15.87 6.67 31.73
C PHE A 373 15.89 7.03 33.22
N LEU A 374 16.21 6.05 34.08
CA LEU A 374 16.23 6.26 35.53
C LEU A 374 17.30 7.28 35.96
N ALA A 375 18.47 7.28 35.31
CA ALA A 375 19.52 8.26 35.54
C ALA A 375 19.05 9.69 35.22
N GLY A 376 18.36 9.87 34.08
CA GLY A 376 17.73 11.14 33.70
C GLY A 376 16.68 11.59 34.72
N TYR A 377 15.79 10.67 35.09
CA TYR A 377 14.73 10.93 36.06
C TYR A 377 15.27 11.32 37.45
N LEU A 378 16.35 10.70 37.91
CA LEU A 378 17.00 11.02 39.18
C LEU A 378 17.93 12.23 39.12
N GLY A 379 18.27 12.72 37.91
CA GLY A 379 19.25 13.79 37.72
C GLY A 379 20.67 13.39 38.12
N VAL A 380 21.03 12.11 37.97
CA VAL A 380 22.36 11.56 38.28
C VAL A 380 23.09 11.23 36.98
N ASP A 381 24.28 11.80 36.78
CA ASP A 381 25.07 11.62 35.55
C ASP A 381 26.55 11.42 35.87
N ASP A 382 26.86 10.33 36.56
CA ASP A 382 28.22 10.00 36.99
C ASP A 382 28.68 8.59 36.58
N GLY A 383 27.90 7.91 35.73
CA GLY A 383 28.19 6.56 35.24
C GLY A 383 28.01 5.45 36.27
N ARG A 384 27.49 5.74 37.48
CA ARG A 384 27.12 4.72 38.48
C ARG A 384 25.71 4.18 38.21
N ASP A 385 25.44 2.98 38.72
CA ASP A 385 24.11 2.38 38.66
C ASP A 385 23.06 3.29 39.34
N PRO A 386 22.08 3.85 38.60
CA PRO A 386 21.11 4.79 39.15
C PRO A 386 20.22 4.16 40.24
N LEU A 387 20.07 2.83 40.28
CA LEU A 387 19.35 2.15 41.37
C LEU A 387 20.03 2.32 42.73
N ALA A 388 21.35 2.55 42.76
CA ALA A 388 22.10 2.81 43.98
C ALA A 388 21.81 4.21 44.57
N ALA A 389 21.37 5.16 43.74
CA ALA A 389 21.00 6.50 44.17
C ALA A 389 19.62 6.56 44.87
N LEU A 390 18.79 5.54 44.70
CA LEU A 390 17.48 5.44 45.35
C LEU A 390 17.62 5.28 46.87
N SER A 391 16.69 5.89 47.62
CA SER A 391 16.53 5.60 49.05
C SER A 391 15.96 4.17 49.24
N PRO A 392 16.10 3.56 50.43
CA PRO A 392 15.47 2.27 50.71
C PRO A 392 13.95 2.28 50.45
N ALA A 393 13.26 3.37 50.81
CA ALA A 393 11.83 3.53 50.56
C ALA A 393 11.48 3.63 49.08
N GLN A 394 12.28 4.35 48.29
CA GLN A 394 12.07 4.47 46.83
C GLN A 394 12.28 3.13 46.11
N ARG A 395 13.27 2.32 46.54
CA ARG A 395 13.46 0.96 46.00
C ARG A 395 12.26 0.05 46.28
N VAL A 396 11.67 0.15 47.48
CA VAL A 396 10.45 -0.60 47.82
C VAL A 396 9.29 -0.17 46.93
N GLN A 397 9.11 1.14 46.71
CA GLN A 397 8.07 1.67 45.83
C GLN A 397 8.27 1.20 44.39
N LEU A 398 9.42 1.49 43.76
CA LEU A 398 9.69 1.11 42.37
C LEU A 398 9.47 -0.39 42.14
N ARG A 399 10.00 -1.25 43.02
CA ARG A 399 9.83 -2.70 42.92
C ARG A 399 8.36 -3.13 43.00
N ALA A 400 7.56 -2.51 43.87
CA ALA A 400 6.14 -2.84 44.02
C ALA A 400 5.30 -2.34 42.82
N TYR A 401 5.56 -1.13 42.31
CA TYR A 401 4.82 -0.59 41.16
C TYR A 401 5.19 -1.29 39.85
N GLU A 402 6.46 -1.66 39.64
CA GLU A 402 6.89 -2.42 38.47
C GLU A 402 6.28 -3.82 38.47
N ALA A 403 6.17 -4.44 39.65
CA ALA A 403 5.48 -5.71 39.83
C ALA A 403 3.97 -5.61 39.56
N ASP A 404 3.32 -4.59 40.10
CA ASP A 404 1.88 -4.35 39.91
C ASP A 404 1.53 -4.07 38.45
N LYS A 405 2.34 -3.28 37.75
CA LYS A 405 2.16 -3.03 36.31
C LYS A 405 2.39 -4.30 35.49
N ALA A 406 3.38 -5.13 35.84
CA ALA A 406 3.57 -6.44 35.20
C ALA A 406 2.37 -7.38 35.41
N VAL A 407 1.83 -7.44 36.63
CA VAL A 407 0.65 -8.26 36.94
C VAL A 407 -0.56 -7.80 36.12
N TYR A 408 -0.75 -6.49 36.00
CA TYR A 408 -1.77 -5.92 35.12
C TYR A 408 -1.56 -6.32 33.66
N GLU A 409 -0.34 -6.17 33.15
CA GLU A 409 0.01 -6.51 31.78
C GLU A 409 -0.15 -8.01 31.50
N VAL A 410 0.17 -8.91 32.43
CA VAL A 410 -0.13 -10.35 32.27
C VAL A 410 -1.62 -10.55 32.00
N VAL A 411 -2.50 -9.92 32.77
CA VAL A 411 -3.96 -10.05 32.56
C VAL A 411 -4.38 -9.42 31.23
N TYR A 412 -3.79 -8.27 30.88
CA TYR A 412 -4.09 -7.57 29.63
C TYR A 412 -3.65 -8.39 28.41
N GLU A 413 -2.42 -8.89 28.38
CA GLU A 413 -1.91 -9.70 27.28
C GLU A 413 -2.60 -11.06 27.21
N THR A 414 -2.92 -11.69 28.35
CA THR A 414 -3.69 -12.95 28.36
C THR A 414 -5.04 -12.80 27.64
N ARG A 415 -5.64 -11.61 27.70
CA ARG A 415 -6.94 -11.32 27.05
C ARG A 415 -6.82 -10.89 25.59
N ASN A 416 -5.76 -10.14 25.26
CA ASN A 416 -5.68 -9.43 23.98
C ASN A 416 -4.58 -9.96 23.05
N ARG A 417 -3.44 -10.42 23.59
CA ARG A 417 -2.27 -10.93 22.86
C ARG A 417 -1.57 -12.03 23.67
N PRO A 418 -2.14 -13.25 23.76
CA PRO A 418 -1.63 -14.30 24.66
C PRO A 418 -0.15 -14.64 24.46
N ASP A 419 0.36 -14.54 23.23
CA ASP A 419 1.77 -14.79 22.89
C ASP A 419 2.74 -13.78 23.55
N TRP A 420 2.25 -12.60 23.94
CA TRP A 420 3.05 -11.54 24.55
C TRP A 420 3.11 -11.65 26.08
N VAL A 421 2.36 -12.59 26.69
CA VAL A 421 2.34 -12.80 28.15
C VAL A 421 3.73 -13.12 28.72
N GLY A 422 4.63 -13.69 27.89
CA GLY A 422 6.02 -13.94 28.25
C GLY A 422 6.80 -12.67 28.63
N ILE A 423 6.47 -11.51 28.04
CA ILE A 423 7.14 -10.23 28.30
C ILE A 423 6.94 -9.81 29.78
N PRO A 424 5.69 -9.66 30.28
CA PRO A 424 5.47 -9.29 31.66
C PRO A 424 5.80 -10.38 32.68
N LEU A 425 5.62 -11.67 32.35
CA LEU A 425 6.09 -12.77 33.22
C LEU A 425 7.61 -12.77 33.36
N GLY A 426 8.34 -12.61 32.26
CA GLY A 426 9.80 -12.53 32.28
C GLY A 426 10.32 -11.37 33.16
N ALA A 427 9.61 -10.23 33.15
CA ALA A 427 9.93 -9.12 34.02
C ALA A 427 9.69 -9.43 35.51
N LEU A 428 8.58 -10.10 35.84
CA LEU A 428 8.34 -10.56 37.21
C LEU A 428 9.38 -11.58 37.68
N HIS A 429 9.80 -12.49 36.80
CA HIS A 429 10.88 -13.43 37.08
C HIS A 429 12.23 -12.73 37.28
N ARG A 430 12.52 -11.61 36.63
CA ARG A 430 13.73 -10.83 36.91
C ARG A 430 13.64 -10.03 38.21
N LEU A 431 12.48 -9.44 38.50
CA LEU A 431 12.25 -8.64 39.70
C LEU A 431 12.27 -9.46 40.98
N PHE A 432 11.81 -10.71 40.89
CA PHE A 432 11.71 -11.58 42.03
C PHE A 432 12.63 -12.78 41.91
N GLY A 433 12.80 -13.47 40.79
CA GLY A 433 13.69 -14.63 40.70
C GLY A 433 15.12 -14.38 41.20
N ASP A 434 15.62 -15.26 42.07
CA ASP A 434 17.07 -15.39 42.29
C ASP A 434 17.55 -16.63 41.52
N THR A 435 18.77 -16.48 41.02
CA THR A 435 19.62 -17.49 40.42
C THR A 435 19.76 -18.71 41.36
N GLN A 436 19.64 -19.90 40.78
CA GLN A 436 19.81 -21.24 41.35
C GLN A 436 20.44 -21.35 42.76
N GLU A 437 19.70 -21.94 43.70
CA GLU A 437 20.29 -22.94 44.59
C GLU A 437 19.28 -24.03 44.95
N ALA A 438 19.73 -25.26 44.75
CA ALA A 438 19.02 -26.49 45.03
C ALA A 438 18.44 -26.51 46.45
N THR A 439 17.12 -26.45 46.56
CA THR A 439 16.41 -27.07 47.67
C THR A 439 15.46 -28.09 47.10
N ALA A 440 15.81 -29.35 47.34
CA ALA A 440 15.04 -30.52 47.01
C ALA A 440 13.61 -30.38 47.56
N VAL A 441 12.69 -29.96 46.70
CA VAL A 441 11.28 -30.32 46.85
C VAL A 441 11.19 -31.74 46.36
N THR A 442 11.01 -32.63 47.33
CA THR A 442 10.70 -34.04 47.18
C THR A 442 9.92 -34.31 45.91
N SER A 443 10.51 -35.13 45.05
CA SER A 443 9.85 -35.88 43.99
C SER A 443 8.48 -36.39 44.45
N SER A 444 7.42 -35.70 44.06
CA SER A 444 6.23 -36.40 43.61
C SER A 444 6.49 -36.75 42.16
N ASP A 445 6.86 -38.00 41.98
CA ASP A 445 7.12 -38.73 40.76
C ASP A 445 5.85 -38.79 39.87
N GLN A 446 5.44 -37.64 39.34
CA GLN A 446 4.36 -37.55 38.37
C GLN A 446 4.78 -36.64 37.23
N THR A 447 5.49 -37.23 36.26
CA THR A 447 5.50 -36.74 34.88
C THR A 447 4.03 -36.59 34.46
N PRO A 448 3.55 -35.40 34.07
CA PRO A 448 2.23 -35.28 33.47
C PRO A 448 2.24 -36.12 32.21
N THR A 449 1.37 -37.11 32.16
CA THR A 449 1.22 -37.98 30.99
C THR A 449 0.15 -37.48 30.03
N THR A 450 -0.52 -36.36 30.34
CA THR A 450 -1.75 -35.97 29.66
C THR A 450 -1.59 -34.58 29.01
N PRO A 451 -1.86 -34.46 27.70
CA PRO A 451 -1.92 -33.18 26.99
C PRO A 451 -2.93 -32.18 27.62
N LEU A 452 -2.67 -30.87 27.50
CA LEU A 452 -3.60 -29.80 27.89
C LEU A 452 -4.94 -30.00 27.16
N PRO A 453 -6.11 -30.03 27.84
CA PRO A 453 -7.37 -30.35 27.19
C PRO A 453 -7.78 -29.29 26.15
N VAL A 454 -8.34 -29.74 25.03
CA VAL A 454 -8.97 -28.90 24.01
C VAL A 454 -10.40 -29.37 23.81
N ASP A 455 -11.34 -28.45 23.65
CA ASP A 455 -12.74 -28.79 23.40
C ASP A 455 -12.88 -29.57 22.08
N HIS A 456 -13.73 -30.59 22.07
CA HIS A 456 -13.90 -31.44 20.89
C HIS A 456 -14.40 -30.66 19.67
N GLY A 457 -15.25 -29.63 19.86
CA GLY A 457 -15.72 -28.78 18.77
C GLY A 457 -14.61 -27.93 18.14
N VAL A 458 -13.60 -27.56 18.92
CA VAL A 458 -12.40 -26.86 18.41
C VAL A 458 -11.56 -27.81 17.54
N LEU A 459 -11.40 -29.07 17.96
CA LEU A 459 -10.71 -30.09 17.16
C LEU A 459 -11.48 -30.41 15.86
N GLU A 460 -12.81 -30.46 15.91
CA GLU A 460 -13.66 -30.62 14.71
C GLU A 460 -13.49 -29.44 13.74
N GLN A 461 -13.50 -28.19 14.23
CA GLN A 461 -13.28 -27.01 13.40
C GLN A 461 -11.87 -26.99 12.77
N LEU A 462 -10.86 -27.40 13.52
CA LEU A 462 -9.48 -27.49 13.04
C LEU A 462 -9.34 -28.51 11.91
N VAL A 463 -9.86 -29.72 12.11
CA VAL A 463 -9.85 -30.79 11.10
C VAL A 463 -10.68 -30.42 9.87
N ALA A 464 -11.81 -29.75 10.08
CA ALA A 464 -12.64 -29.20 9.00
C ALA A 464 -11.95 -28.03 8.26
N GLY A 465 -10.95 -27.39 8.87
CA GLY A 465 -10.22 -26.25 8.31
C GLY A 465 -10.93 -24.92 8.48
N GLU A 466 -11.87 -24.85 9.40
CA GLU A 466 -12.69 -23.67 9.71
C GLU A 466 -12.16 -22.89 10.93
N HIS A 467 -11.10 -23.40 11.57
CA HIS A 467 -10.49 -22.74 12.72
C HIS A 467 -9.61 -21.58 12.27
N GLY A 468 -9.96 -20.36 12.68
CA GLY A 468 -9.25 -19.13 12.26
C GLY A 468 -7.84 -18.98 12.82
N ASP A 469 -7.50 -19.71 13.89
CA ASP A 469 -6.14 -19.68 14.47
C ASP A 469 -5.62 -21.09 14.81
N PRO A 470 -5.16 -21.88 13.82
CA PRO A 470 -4.64 -23.22 14.07
C PRO A 470 -3.45 -23.27 15.04
N HIS A 471 -2.65 -22.21 15.16
CA HIS A 471 -1.47 -22.16 16.03
C HIS A 471 -1.84 -22.08 17.52
N ALA A 472 -3.06 -21.67 17.86
CA ALA A 472 -3.58 -21.77 19.23
C ALA A 472 -3.81 -23.22 19.69
N VAL A 473 -3.85 -24.18 18.76
CA VAL A 473 -4.13 -25.60 19.05
C VAL A 473 -2.99 -26.52 18.63
N LEU A 474 -2.37 -26.27 17.46
CA LEU A 474 -1.26 -27.03 16.90
C LEU A 474 0.09 -26.41 17.27
N GLY A 475 1.13 -27.23 17.27
CA GLY A 475 2.46 -26.88 17.72
C GLY A 475 2.67 -27.13 19.22
N PRO A 476 3.74 -26.55 19.78
CA PRO A 476 4.11 -26.75 21.18
C PRO A 476 3.47 -25.69 22.10
N HIS A 477 2.73 -26.14 23.12
CA HIS A 477 2.10 -25.31 24.15
C HIS A 477 2.65 -25.69 25.54
N PRO A 478 3.51 -24.86 26.14
CA PRO A 478 4.03 -25.08 27.49
C PRO A 478 2.90 -25.19 28.53
N HIS A 479 3.01 -26.14 29.46
CA HIS A 479 2.04 -26.25 30.54
C HIS A 479 2.21 -25.08 31.53
N PRO A 480 1.12 -24.45 31.99
CA PRO A 480 1.20 -23.34 32.95
C PRO A 480 1.92 -23.65 34.27
N ASP A 481 1.95 -24.92 34.67
CA ASP A 481 2.60 -25.41 35.89
C ASP A 481 4.09 -25.78 35.69
N GLY A 482 4.62 -25.60 34.47
CA GLY A 482 6.02 -25.88 34.14
C GLY A 482 6.36 -27.37 34.16
N THR A 483 5.37 -28.25 34.05
CA THR A 483 5.57 -29.70 34.17
C THR A 483 5.89 -30.41 32.85
N GLY A 484 5.67 -29.75 31.72
CA GLY A 484 5.91 -30.28 30.38
C GLY A 484 5.43 -29.30 29.29
N THR A 485 5.55 -29.71 28.03
CA THR A 485 4.99 -28.99 26.88
C THR A 485 4.08 -29.94 26.12
N THR A 486 2.82 -29.57 25.97
CA THR A 486 1.92 -30.31 25.08
C THR A 486 2.33 -30.03 23.65
N LEU A 487 2.60 -31.07 22.87
CA LEU A 487 2.78 -30.96 21.44
C LEU A 487 1.57 -31.56 20.74
N ARG A 488 0.92 -30.77 19.88
CA ARG A 488 -0.16 -31.21 19.00
C ARG A 488 0.21 -31.04 17.54
N VAL A 489 -0.05 -32.05 16.73
CA VAL A 489 0.26 -32.01 15.29
C VAL A 489 -0.89 -32.58 14.49
N LEU A 490 -1.13 -32.00 13.31
CA LEU A 490 -2.15 -32.45 12.38
C LEU A 490 -1.50 -33.28 11.26
N LYS A 491 -1.67 -34.60 11.33
CA LYS A 491 -1.19 -35.57 10.34
C LYS A 491 -2.33 -36.55 9.99
N PRO A 492 -3.29 -36.11 9.14
CA PRO A 492 -4.42 -36.93 8.72
C PRO A 492 -3.93 -38.18 8.00
N LEU A 493 -4.46 -39.36 8.35
CA LEU A 493 -4.08 -40.67 7.78
C LEU A 493 -2.71 -41.23 8.20
N ALA A 494 -1.96 -40.57 9.10
CA ALA A 494 -0.75 -41.16 9.65
C ALA A 494 -1.07 -42.44 10.46
N GLU A 495 -0.14 -43.40 10.49
CA GLU A 495 -0.24 -44.60 11.34
C GLU A 495 0.38 -44.35 12.72
N SER A 496 1.46 -43.57 12.76
CA SER A 496 2.15 -43.18 13.99
C SER A 496 2.86 -41.85 13.83
N VAL A 497 2.90 -41.05 14.90
CA VAL A 497 3.69 -39.80 14.94
C VAL A 497 4.55 -39.78 16.20
N VAL A 498 5.84 -39.49 16.04
CA VAL A 498 6.83 -39.44 17.12
C VAL A 498 7.53 -38.09 17.10
N ALA A 499 7.58 -37.39 18.23
CA ALA A 499 8.42 -36.21 18.38
C ALA A 499 9.84 -36.62 18.79
N VAL A 500 10.84 -36.12 18.07
CA VAL A 500 12.26 -36.42 18.28
C VAL A 500 12.96 -35.14 18.73
N LEU A 501 13.51 -35.14 19.94
CA LEU A 501 14.19 -34.00 20.56
C LEU A 501 15.71 -34.26 20.57
N GLY A 502 16.49 -33.27 20.15
CA GLY A 502 17.95 -33.39 20.00
C GLY A 502 18.38 -34.18 18.75
N GLY A 503 19.66 -34.54 18.67
CA GLY A 503 20.24 -35.26 17.52
C GLY A 503 21.21 -36.37 17.92
N GLY A 504 21.36 -37.39 17.06
CA GLY A 504 22.24 -38.54 17.29
C GLY A 504 21.62 -39.68 18.10
N ASP A 505 22.45 -40.58 18.63
CA ASP A 505 22.02 -41.79 19.38
C ASP A 505 21.35 -41.46 20.74
N ASP A 506 21.49 -40.22 21.23
CA ASP A 506 20.92 -39.73 22.50
C ASP A 506 19.59 -38.97 22.33
N ALA A 507 18.97 -39.01 21.15
CA ALA A 507 17.71 -38.31 20.88
C ALA A 507 16.55 -38.85 21.73
N THR A 508 15.82 -37.95 22.39
CA THR A 508 14.61 -38.33 23.15
C THR A 508 13.43 -38.46 22.20
N ARG A 509 12.74 -39.60 22.25
CA ARG A 509 11.61 -39.91 21.35
C ARG A 509 10.32 -40.02 22.15
N VAL A 510 9.34 -39.21 21.81
CA VAL A 510 8.03 -39.15 22.47
C VAL A 510 6.95 -39.57 21.47
N GLU A 511 6.31 -40.71 21.69
CA GLU A 511 5.16 -41.15 20.87
C GLU A 511 3.96 -40.24 21.16
N LEU A 512 3.35 -39.70 20.11
CA LEU A 512 2.12 -38.92 20.22
C LEU A 512 0.93 -39.86 20.06
N ALA A 513 -0.09 -39.69 20.92
CA ALA A 513 -1.33 -40.45 20.84
C ALA A 513 -2.31 -39.79 19.88
N HIS A 514 -3.05 -40.59 19.12
CA HIS A 514 -4.14 -40.08 18.29
C HIS A 514 -5.26 -39.53 19.19
N GLU A 515 -5.60 -38.26 18.99
CA GLU A 515 -6.59 -37.54 19.81
C GLU A 515 -7.92 -37.43 19.06
N HIS A 516 -7.91 -36.92 17.83
CA HIS A 516 -9.12 -36.73 17.02
C HIS A 516 -8.80 -36.58 15.52
N GLU A 517 -9.39 -37.41 14.65
CA GLU A 517 -9.35 -37.31 13.17
C GLU A 517 -8.03 -36.81 12.52
N GLY A 518 -6.88 -37.27 13.02
CA GLY A 518 -5.56 -36.91 12.49
C GLY A 518 -4.80 -35.89 13.32
N VAL A 519 -5.40 -35.36 14.38
CA VAL A 519 -4.71 -34.65 15.47
C VAL A 519 -4.05 -35.68 16.37
N TRP A 520 -2.75 -35.50 16.59
CA TRP A 520 -1.92 -36.31 17.48
C TRP A 520 -1.36 -35.43 18.59
N ALA A 521 -1.38 -35.92 19.82
CA ALA A 521 -0.99 -35.15 21.00
C ALA A 521 -0.08 -35.96 21.94
N GLY A 522 0.88 -35.30 22.56
CA GLY A 522 1.74 -35.88 23.59
C GLY A 522 2.37 -34.81 24.46
N VAL A 523 2.94 -35.21 25.59
CA VAL A 523 3.63 -34.28 26.51
C VAL A 523 5.13 -34.49 26.37
N LEU A 524 5.83 -33.47 25.91
CA LEU A 524 7.28 -33.43 25.88
C LEU A 524 7.81 -33.24 27.31
N PRO A 525 8.86 -33.95 27.74
CA PRO A 525 9.38 -33.92 29.11
C PRO A 525 10.26 -32.68 29.37
N THR A 526 9.83 -31.52 28.90
CA THR A 526 10.53 -30.22 29.04
C THR A 526 9.52 -29.10 29.30
N PRO A 527 9.81 -28.17 30.22
CA PRO A 527 8.98 -27.00 30.47
C PRO A 527 9.08 -25.93 29.38
N GLU A 528 10.21 -25.91 28.65
CA GLU A 528 10.46 -24.97 27.56
C GLU A 528 10.24 -25.66 26.21
N VAL A 529 9.84 -24.89 25.19
CA VAL A 529 9.67 -25.39 23.81
C VAL A 529 11.05 -25.80 23.27
N PRO A 530 11.31 -27.11 23.08
CA PRO A 530 12.60 -27.57 22.60
C PRO A 530 12.71 -27.40 21.08
N ASP A 531 13.91 -27.52 20.51
CA ASP A 531 14.03 -27.93 19.11
C ASP A 531 13.62 -29.41 18.98
N TYR A 532 12.75 -29.70 18.02
CA TYR A 532 12.26 -31.05 17.75
C TYR A 532 11.98 -31.24 16.26
N ARG A 533 11.88 -32.51 15.86
CA ARG A 533 11.37 -32.95 14.56
C ARG A 533 10.28 -33.99 14.75
N LEU A 534 9.40 -34.11 13.77
CA LEU A 534 8.36 -35.13 13.74
C LEU A 534 8.84 -36.29 12.88
N GLU A 535 8.82 -37.49 13.41
CA GLU A 535 8.93 -38.72 12.61
C GLU A 535 7.52 -39.27 12.39
N VAL A 536 7.07 -39.24 11.14
CA VAL A 536 5.71 -39.65 10.74
C VAL A 536 5.80 -40.90 9.89
N THR A 537 4.98 -41.90 10.21
CA THR A 537 4.83 -43.12 9.41
C THR A 537 3.47 -43.10 8.72
N TRP A 538 3.47 -43.25 7.40
CA TRP A 538 2.26 -43.34 6.59
C TRP A 538 2.00 -44.80 6.17
N PRO A 539 0.75 -45.16 5.82
CA PRO A 539 0.43 -46.51 5.38
C PRO A 539 1.31 -46.99 4.22
N GLY A 540 2.09 -48.05 4.45
CA GLY A 540 2.95 -48.65 3.45
C GLY A 540 4.25 -47.90 3.15
N SER A 541 4.63 -46.91 3.96
CA SER A 541 5.90 -46.17 3.83
C SER A 541 6.81 -46.35 5.06
N ALA A 542 8.08 -46.00 4.90
CA ALA A 542 9.02 -45.93 6.02
C ALA A 542 8.84 -44.61 6.80
N PRO A 543 9.19 -44.57 8.10
CA PRO A 543 9.14 -43.35 8.90
C PRO A 543 9.98 -42.23 8.25
N SER A 544 9.41 -41.03 8.14
CA SER A 544 10.04 -39.87 7.53
C SER A 544 10.07 -38.70 8.50
N ALA A 545 11.17 -37.94 8.51
CA ALA A 545 11.36 -36.80 9.40
C ALA A 545 10.85 -35.50 8.76
N TYR A 546 10.15 -34.68 9.55
CA TYR A 546 9.56 -33.41 9.15
C TYR A 546 9.83 -32.34 10.22
N ASP A 547 10.00 -31.10 9.79
CA ASP A 547 9.85 -29.92 10.63
C ASP A 547 8.35 -29.64 10.85
N ASP A 548 7.98 -29.13 12.03
CA ASP A 548 6.61 -28.71 12.31
C ASP A 548 6.39 -27.27 11.86
N ALA A 549 5.41 -27.02 11.00
CA ALA A 549 5.01 -25.69 10.56
C ALA A 549 4.44 -24.84 11.70
N TYR A 550 3.74 -25.46 12.66
CA TYR A 550 2.98 -24.75 13.69
C TYR A 550 3.80 -24.28 14.89
N ARG A 551 5.12 -24.51 14.88
CA ARG A 551 6.03 -23.96 15.90
C ARG A 551 6.52 -22.55 15.57
N PHE A 552 6.28 -22.05 14.36
CA PHE A 552 6.84 -20.78 13.90
C PHE A 552 5.91 -19.59 14.20
N LEU A 553 6.51 -18.49 14.64
CA LEU A 553 5.82 -17.22 14.89
C LEU A 553 5.36 -16.56 13.57
N PRO A 554 4.42 -15.58 13.63
CA PRO A 554 3.98 -14.84 12.46
C PRO A 554 5.14 -14.28 11.63
N THR A 555 5.07 -14.46 10.32
CA THR A 555 6.11 -14.00 9.38
C THR A 555 5.82 -12.62 8.79
N VAL A 556 4.66 -12.05 9.10
CA VAL A 556 4.20 -10.72 8.69
C VAL A 556 4.14 -9.83 9.93
N SER A 557 4.75 -8.64 9.88
CA SER A 557 4.80 -7.74 11.02
C SER A 557 3.50 -6.95 11.21
N GLU A 558 3.25 -6.43 12.41
CA GLU A 558 2.10 -5.56 12.67
C GLU A 558 2.14 -4.26 11.84
N THR A 559 3.34 -3.72 11.61
CA THR A 559 3.55 -2.53 10.76
C THR A 559 3.12 -2.81 9.31
N ASP A 560 3.48 -3.96 8.76
CA ASP A 560 3.09 -4.34 7.40
C ASP A 560 1.57 -4.46 7.29
N LEU A 561 0.93 -5.11 8.27
CA LEU A 561 -0.54 -5.23 8.31
C LEU A 561 -1.20 -3.85 8.41
N HIS A 562 -0.67 -2.96 9.24
CA HIS A 562 -1.17 -1.60 9.39
C HIS A 562 -1.10 -0.83 8.06
N LEU A 563 0.08 -0.77 7.43
CA LEU A 563 0.27 -0.08 6.14
C LEU A 563 -0.61 -0.69 5.04
N PHE A 564 -0.78 -2.01 5.04
CA PHE A 564 -1.67 -2.70 4.11
C PHE A 564 -3.13 -2.30 4.31
N ASN A 565 -3.65 -2.27 5.54
CA ASN A 565 -5.03 -1.86 5.84
C ASN A 565 -5.28 -0.36 5.64
N GLU A 566 -4.24 0.48 5.71
CA GLU A 566 -4.33 1.88 5.27
C GLU A 566 -4.30 2.04 3.75
N GLY A 567 -3.86 1.01 3.04
CA GLY A 567 -3.72 0.99 1.59
C GLY A 567 -2.50 1.77 1.09
N ARG A 568 -1.40 1.77 1.84
CA ARG A 568 -0.20 2.60 1.58
C ARG A 568 1.11 1.83 1.63
N HIS A 569 1.05 0.50 1.50
CA HIS A 569 2.24 -0.34 1.58
C HIS A 569 2.98 -0.39 0.23
N GLU A 570 3.91 0.54 0.00
CA GLU A 570 4.62 0.74 -1.27
C GLU A 570 5.43 -0.50 -1.74
N GLN A 571 5.77 -1.45 -0.85
CA GLN A 571 6.50 -2.69 -1.18
C GLN A 571 5.74 -3.97 -0.82
N LEU A 572 4.42 -3.99 -1.07
CA LEU A 572 3.51 -5.05 -0.60
C LEU A 572 3.93 -6.47 -1.00
N TRP A 573 4.58 -6.61 -2.16
CA TRP A 573 5.07 -7.90 -2.64
C TRP A 573 6.09 -8.51 -1.68
N THR A 574 6.92 -7.74 -0.97
CA THR A 574 7.91 -8.29 -0.04
C THR A 574 7.28 -9.00 1.18
N VAL A 575 6.00 -8.75 1.44
CA VAL A 575 5.25 -9.26 2.60
C VAL A 575 4.27 -10.36 2.20
N LEU A 576 3.37 -10.07 1.26
CA LEU A 576 2.34 -11.03 0.84
C LEU A 576 2.85 -11.98 -0.25
N GLY A 577 2.13 -13.09 -0.41
CA GLY A 577 2.45 -14.17 -1.34
C GLY A 577 3.33 -15.26 -0.72
N ALA A 578 4.08 -15.97 -1.56
CA ALA A 578 5.06 -16.96 -1.14
C ALA A 578 6.47 -16.36 -1.04
N ARG A 579 7.11 -16.45 0.13
CA ARG A 579 8.46 -15.93 0.40
C ARG A 579 9.33 -16.99 1.03
N VAL A 580 10.43 -17.36 0.35
CA VAL A 580 11.43 -18.25 0.93
C VAL A 580 12.12 -17.53 2.09
N ARG A 581 12.16 -18.16 3.26
CA ARG A 581 12.77 -17.62 4.48
C ARG A 581 13.63 -18.69 5.13
N THR A 582 14.70 -18.24 5.79
CA THR A 582 15.58 -19.10 6.59
C THR A 582 15.61 -18.58 8.02
N TYR A 583 15.33 -19.46 8.97
CA TYR A 583 15.40 -19.18 10.40
C TYR A 583 16.51 -20.02 11.04
N ASP A 584 17.25 -19.44 11.98
CA ASP A 584 18.21 -20.20 12.77
C ASP A 584 17.49 -21.26 13.63
N GLY A 585 18.04 -22.48 13.68
CA GLY A 585 17.47 -23.55 14.50
C GLY A 585 17.71 -23.28 16.00
N MET A 586 16.75 -23.64 16.86
CA MET A 586 16.88 -23.50 18.32
C MET A 586 17.86 -24.54 18.94
N GLY A 587 19.12 -24.53 18.49
CA GLY A 587 20.16 -25.49 18.85
C GLY A 587 20.43 -26.57 17.79
N GLY A 588 19.73 -26.53 16.66
CA GLY A 588 19.89 -27.39 15.49
C GLY A 588 20.29 -26.62 14.21
N PRO A 589 20.35 -27.27 13.04
CA PRO A 589 20.63 -26.59 11.77
C PRO A 589 19.52 -25.57 11.43
N ALA A 590 19.87 -24.51 10.70
CA ALA A 590 18.92 -23.54 10.18
C ALA A 590 17.82 -24.22 9.36
N VAL A 591 16.60 -23.71 9.46
CA VAL A 591 15.41 -24.22 8.78
C VAL A 591 15.01 -23.24 7.68
N THR A 592 15.13 -23.70 6.44
CA THR A 592 14.63 -22.98 5.26
C THR A 592 13.26 -23.51 4.90
N GLY A 593 12.35 -22.62 4.54
CA GLY A 593 10.99 -22.94 4.12
C GLY A 593 10.35 -21.75 3.42
N THR A 594 9.04 -21.82 3.19
CA THR A 594 8.29 -20.75 2.54
C THR A 594 7.19 -20.24 3.46
N SER A 595 7.19 -18.92 3.65
CA SER A 595 6.08 -18.17 4.23
C SER A 595 5.02 -17.94 3.17
N PHE A 596 3.77 -18.29 3.46
CA PHE A 596 2.61 -18.02 2.62
C PHE A 596 1.71 -17.03 3.33
N ALA A 597 1.38 -15.91 2.67
CA ALA A 597 0.47 -14.90 3.21
C ALA A 597 -0.53 -14.41 2.15
N VAL A 598 -1.83 -14.45 2.46
CA VAL A 598 -2.90 -14.10 1.51
C VAL A 598 -4.03 -13.32 2.17
N TRP A 599 -4.51 -12.28 1.49
CA TRP A 599 -5.65 -11.48 1.96
C TRP A 599 -6.99 -12.12 1.56
N ALA A 600 -7.77 -12.53 2.57
CA ALA A 600 -9.09 -13.13 2.39
C ALA A 600 -9.96 -12.86 3.63
N PRO A 601 -10.37 -11.60 3.88
CA PRO A 601 -11.01 -11.17 5.13
C PRO A 601 -12.37 -11.84 5.39
N GLY A 602 -13.10 -12.20 4.34
CA GLY A 602 -14.38 -12.89 4.45
C GLY A 602 -14.27 -14.41 4.49
N ALA A 603 -13.07 -14.99 4.34
CA ALA A 603 -12.92 -16.44 4.38
C ALA A 603 -13.20 -16.96 5.79
N ARG A 604 -13.84 -18.13 5.87
CA ARG A 604 -14.01 -18.87 7.13
C ARG A 604 -12.78 -19.71 7.47
N GLY A 605 -11.94 -19.99 6.48
CA GLY A 605 -10.73 -20.79 6.64
C GLY A 605 -9.90 -20.78 5.37
N VAL A 606 -8.58 -20.82 5.50
CA VAL A 606 -7.65 -20.90 4.37
C VAL A 606 -6.63 -22.01 4.65
N ARG A 607 -6.28 -22.76 3.61
CA ARG A 607 -5.26 -23.82 3.62
C ARG A 607 -4.29 -23.61 2.47
N VAL A 608 -3.03 -23.95 2.67
CA VAL A 608 -2.07 -24.05 1.56
C VAL A 608 -1.93 -25.51 1.12
N ARG A 609 -1.97 -25.74 -0.20
CA ARG A 609 -1.74 -27.06 -0.78
C ARG A 609 -0.84 -26.96 -2.00
N GLY A 610 -0.04 -27.98 -2.23
CA GLY A 610 0.92 -28.03 -3.31
C GLY A 610 1.63 -29.37 -3.36
N ASP A 611 2.75 -29.43 -4.07
CA ASP A 611 3.49 -30.68 -4.25
C ASP A 611 3.97 -31.26 -2.90
N PHE A 612 4.32 -30.40 -1.94
CA PHE A 612 4.85 -30.76 -0.63
C PHE A 612 3.85 -31.49 0.29
N ASN A 613 2.54 -31.42 0.01
CA ASN A 613 1.50 -32.15 0.75
C ASN A 613 0.60 -32.97 -0.18
N SER A 614 1.13 -33.41 -1.33
CA SER A 614 0.38 -34.21 -2.33
C SER A 614 -0.95 -33.57 -2.73
N TRP A 615 -0.98 -32.23 -2.76
CA TRP A 615 -2.17 -31.44 -3.03
C TRP A 615 -3.31 -31.70 -2.04
N ASP A 616 -3.02 -32.02 -0.78
CA ASP A 616 -3.99 -32.11 0.31
C ASP A 616 -3.72 -31.04 1.37
N GLY A 617 -4.55 -29.98 1.38
CA GLY A 617 -4.37 -28.83 2.26
C GLY A 617 -4.72 -29.08 3.73
N ARG A 618 -5.25 -30.26 4.09
CA ARG A 618 -5.68 -30.54 5.47
C ARG A 618 -4.54 -30.48 6.49
N GLU A 619 -3.30 -30.74 6.08
CA GLU A 619 -2.13 -30.64 6.95
C GLU A 619 -1.67 -29.20 7.21
N HIS A 620 -2.10 -28.24 6.39
CA HIS A 620 -1.61 -26.86 6.45
C HIS A 620 -2.73 -25.80 6.46
N PRO A 621 -3.72 -25.86 7.38
CA PRO A 621 -4.57 -24.69 7.67
C PRO A 621 -3.75 -23.51 8.17
N MET A 622 -4.09 -22.31 7.68
CA MET A 622 -3.40 -21.04 7.95
C MET A 622 -4.07 -20.31 9.13
N ARG A 623 -3.31 -19.46 9.84
CA ARG A 623 -3.88 -18.57 10.88
C ARG A 623 -4.27 -17.22 10.29
N GLN A 624 -5.32 -16.61 10.81
CA GLN A 624 -5.67 -15.23 10.53
C GLN A 624 -4.88 -14.30 11.45
N LEU A 625 -4.25 -13.26 10.89
CA LEU A 625 -3.45 -12.30 11.65
C LEU A 625 -4.31 -11.12 12.12
N GLY A 626 -4.81 -11.21 13.35
CA GLY A 626 -5.64 -10.18 13.97
C GLY A 626 -6.89 -9.86 13.15
N THR A 627 -7.22 -8.58 13.00
CA THR A 627 -8.38 -8.11 12.20
C THR A 627 -8.02 -7.69 10.78
N SER A 628 -6.79 -7.93 10.33
CA SER A 628 -6.29 -7.46 9.02
C SER A 628 -6.97 -8.15 7.84
N GLY A 629 -7.46 -9.38 8.04
CA GLY A 629 -7.95 -10.25 6.98
C GLY A 629 -6.84 -11.03 6.24
N VAL A 630 -5.59 -10.90 6.65
CA VAL A 630 -4.46 -11.66 6.12
C VAL A 630 -4.37 -13.01 6.82
N TRP A 631 -4.24 -14.07 6.03
CA TRP A 631 -4.00 -15.44 6.49
C TRP A 631 -2.55 -15.81 6.24
N GLU A 632 -1.90 -16.48 7.18
CA GLU A 632 -0.47 -16.78 7.11
C GLU A 632 -0.10 -18.17 7.65
N ILE A 633 0.93 -18.77 7.04
CA ILE A 633 1.67 -19.93 7.58
C ILE A 633 3.09 -19.99 7.02
N PHE A 634 4.06 -20.40 7.83
CA PHE A 634 5.38 -20.81 7.36
C PHE A 634 5.45 -22.34 7.22
N VAL A 635 5.78 -22.84 6.03
CA VAL A 635 5.95 -24.27 5.75
C VAL A 635 7.43 -24.61 5.54
N PRO A 636 8.08 -25.30 6.48
CA PRO A 636 9.45 -25.76 6.36
C PRO A 636 9.69 -26.69 5.17
N GLY A 637 10.90 -26.63 4.59
CA GLY A 637 11.32 -27.51 3.50
C GLY A 637 10.74 -27.18 2.13
N VAL A 638 9.81 -26.22 2.04
CA VAL A 638 9.28 -25.72 0.77
C VAL A 638 10.22 -24.64 0.23
N GLY A 639 10.71 -24.83 -0.99
CA GLY A 639 11.62 -23.91 -1.66
C GLY A 639 11.17 -23.50 -3.05
N SER A 640 11.99 -22.67 -3.70
CA SER A 640 11.78 -22.20 -5.08
C SER A 640 11.52 -23.37 -6.05
N GLY A 641 10.57 -23.19 -6.96
CA GLY A 641 10.11 -24.20 -7.93
C GLY A 641 8.94 -25.07 -7.47
N THR A 642 8.47 -24.95 -6.23
CA THR A 642 7.34 -25.74 -5.73
C THR A 642 6.00 -25.13 -6.14
N ALA A 643 5.11 -25.92 -6.77
CA ALA A 643 3.78 -25.49 -7.14
C ALA A 643 2.81 -25.53 -5.94
N TYR A 644 1.95 -24.52 -5.82
CA TYR A 644 0.98 -24.39 -4.74
C TYR A 644 -0.28 -23.59 -5.13
N LYS A 645 -1.32 -23.74 -4.31
CA LYS A 645 -2.58 -22.97 -4.32
C LYS A 645 -3.07 -22.76 -2.90
N TYR A 646 -3.95 -21.77 -2.74
CA TYR A 646 -4.78 -21.62 -1.56
C TYR A 646 -6.11 -22.34 -1.75
N SER A 647 -6.47 -23.21 -0.82
CA SER A 647 -7.85 -23.66 -0.66
C SER A 647 -8.53 -22.68 0.27
N VAL A 648 -9.56 -21.97 -0.22
CA VAL A 648 -10.26 -20.91 0.51
C VAL A 648 -11.69 -21.36 0.76
N LEU A 649 -12.09 -21.44 2.04
CA LEU A 649 -13.48 -21.62 2.43
C LEU A 649 -14.15 -20.26 2.46
N GLY A 650 -14.95 -19.97 1.45
CA GLY A 650 -15.61 -18.68 1.31
C GLY A 650 -16.66 -18.43 2.41
N ARG A 651 -17.06 -17.16 2.56
CA ARG A 651 -18.19 -16.76 3.42
C ARG A 651 -19.52 -17.45 3.06
N ASP A 652 -19.61 -17.92 1.82
CA ASP A 652 -20.75 -18.69 1.29
C ASP A 652 -20.72 -20.17 1.69
N GLY A 653 -19.63 -20.63 2.32
CA GLY A 653 -19.49 -22.00 2.83
C GLY A 653 -18.89 -23.00 1.84
N ASP A 654 -18.45 -22.54 0.67
CA ASP A 654 -17.85 -23.40 -0.37
C ASP A 654 -16.32 -23.30 -0.38
N TRP A 655 -15.64 -24.44 -0.52
CA TRP A 655 -14.19 -24.51 -0.73
C TRP A 655 -13.85 -24.26 -2.20
N ARG A 656 -12.91 -23.34 -2.45
CA ARG A 656 -12.40 -23.02 -3.79
C ARG A 656 -10.89 -23.03 -3.83
N GLU A 657 -10.34 -23.44 -4.96
CA GLU A 657 -8.91 -23.46 -5.23
C GLU A 657 -8.51 -22.17 -5.92
N LYS A 658 -7.62 -21.40 -5.28
CA LYS A 658 -7.19 -20.07 -5.70
C LYS A 658 -5.69 -20.07 -5.97
N ALA A 659 -5.30 -19.54 -7.13
CA ALA A 659 -3.96 -19.06 -7.37
C ALA A 659 -3.67 -17.88 -6.43
N ASP A 660 -2.41 -17.71 -6.06
CA ASP A 660 -1.95 -16.62 -5.22
C ASP A 660 -2.02 -15.28 -5.98
N PRO A 661 -2.79 -14.28 -5.50
CA PRO A 661 -2.83 -12.94 -6.09
C PRO A 661 -1.45 -12.28 -6.21
N MET A 662 -0.53 -12.64 -5.30
CA MET A 662 0.82 -12.10 -5.15
C MET A 662 1.89 -13.08 -5.66
N ALA A 663 1.52 -14.06 -6.49
CA ALA A 663 2.46 -15.01 -7.07
C ALA A 663 3.55 -14.29 -7.87
N ALA A 664 4.82 -14.60 -7.57
CA ALA A 664 5.96 -14.12 -8.37
C ALA A 664 6.20 -14.98 -9.62
N TYR A 665 5.70 -16.22 -9.62
CA TYR A 665 5.77 -17.16 -10.74
C TYR A 665 4.55 -18.07 -10.76
N ALA A 666 4.21 -18.61 -11.93
CA ALA A 666 3.04 -19.45 -12.15
C ALA A 666 3.38 -20.62 -13.09
N GLU A 667 2.55 -21.67 -13.07
CA GLU A 667 2.64 -22.74 -14.06
C GLU A 667 2.19 -22.27 -15.45
N VAL A 668 2.72 -22.92 -16.49
CA VAL A 668 2.33 -22.65 -17.88
C VAL A 668 0.84 -22.95 -18.11
N PRO A 669 0.03 -21.99 -18.58
CA PRO A 669 -1.37 -22.23 -18.89
C PRO A 669 -1.57 -23.40 -19.86
N PRO A 670 -2.63 -24.23 -19.67
CA PRO A 670 -3.81 -24.00 -18.84
C PRO A 670 -3.67 -24.46 -17.38
N ALA A 671 -2.48 -24.85 -16.93
CA ALA A 671 -2.23 -25.06 -15.51
C ALA A 671 -2.34 -23.71 -14.77
N THR A 672 -2.67 -23.76 -13.47
CA THR A 672 -3.13 -22.58 -12.72
C THR A 672 -2.55 -22.50 -11.32
N ALA A 673 -1.58 -23.35 -10.96
CA ALA A 673 -0.89 -23.18 -9.69
C ALA A 673 0.06 -21.98 -9.76
N SER A 674 0.21 -21.34 -8.61
CA SER A 674 1.34 -20.46 -8.35
C SER A 674 2.57 -21.30 -8.07
N VAL A 675 3.75 -20.76 -8.33
CA VAL A 675 5.03 -21.43 -8.08
C VAL A 675 5.85 -20.55 -7.16
N VAL A 676 6.35 -21.13 -6.07
CA VAL A 676 7.28 -20.43 -5.17
C VAL A 676 8.51 -20.03 -5.99
N PHE A 677 8.91 -18.77 -5.93
CA PHE A 677 10.07 -18.29 -6.67
C PHE A 677 10.93 -17.39 -5.81
N ASP A 678 12.21 -17.75 -5.70
CA ASP A 678 13.26 -16.97 -5.06
C ASP A 678 14.31 -16.65 -6.13
N SER A 679 14.51 -15.35 -6.42
CA SER A 679 15.39 -14.91 -7.50
C SER A 679 16.84 -14.94 -7.04
N SER A 680 17.74 -15.27 -7.97
CA SER A 680 19.19 -15.12 -7.77
C SER A 680 19.81 -14.21 -8.83
N PHE A 681 18.98 -13.51 -9.59
CA PHE A 681 19.43 -12.65 -10.68
C PHE A 681 20.24 -11.47 -10.17
N THR A 682 21.31 -11.13 -10.87
CA THR A 682 22.14 -9.95 -10.60
C THR A 682 22.14 -9.06 -11.83
N TRP A 683 21.64 -7.84 -11.67
CA TRP A 683 21.55 -6.85 -12.74
C TRP A 683 22.92 -6.33 -13.21
N GLY A 684 23.01 -6.00 -14.49
CA GLY A 684 24.20 -5.41 -15.14
C GLY A 684 23.93 -4.03 -15.76
N ASP A 685 22.85 -3.36 -15.35
CA ASP A 685 22.29 -2.16 -16.00
C ASP A 685 22.40 -0.87 -15.16
N GLU A 686 23.25 -0.84 -14.13
CA GLU A 686 23.40 0.29 -13.19
C GLU A 686 23.63 1.65 -13.91
N ALA A 687 24.37 1.64 -15.02
CA ALA A 687 24.62 2.83 -15.83
C ALA A 687 23.35 3.35 -16.52
N TRP A 688 22.48 2.46 -16.99
CA TRP A 688 21.17 2.81 -17.56
C TRP A 688 20.26 3.39 -16.49
N MET A 689 20.11 2.68 -15.36
CA MET A 689 19.25 3.10 -14.25
C MET A 689 19.62 4.48 -13.71
N SER A 690 20.93 4.78 -13.64
CA SER A 690 21.42 6.10 -13.25
C SER A 690 21.05 7.19 -14.27
N ALA A 691 21.26 6.93 -15.57
CA ALA A 691 20.99 7.90 -16.63
C ALA A 691 19.47 8.13 -16.89
N ARG A 692 18.64 7.14 -16.58
CA ARG A 692 17.18 7.22 -16.68
C ARG A 692 16.60 8.27 -15.73
N ALA A 693 17.12 8.35 -14.50
CA ALA A 693 16.62 9.26 -13.47
C ALA A 693 16.88 10.76 -13.76
N GLU A 694 17.68 11.08 -14.79
CA GLU A 694 18.09 12.44 -15.11
C GLU A 694 17.17 13.15 -16.12
N GLY A 695 16.95 14.46 -15.97
CA GLY A 695 16.31 15.29 -16.99
C GLY A 695 14.80 15.02 -17.20
N ARG A 696 14.23 15.64 -18.25
CA ARG A 696 12.80 15.53 -18.58
C ARG A 696 12.58 14.54 -19.72
N VAL A 697 11.71 13.56 -19.51
CA VAL A 697 11.41 12.51 -20.50
C VAL A 697 10.75 13.08 -21.77
N GLN A 698 9.98 14.15 -21.66
CA GLN A 698 9.36 14.85 -22.80
C GLN A 698 10.41 15.49 -23.73
N GLU A 699 11.57 15.83 -23.20
CA GLU A 699 12.68 16.44 -23.94
C GLU A 699 13.70 15.41 -24.43
N ARG A 700 13.38 14.10 -24.44
CA ARG A 700 14.25 13.04 -24.97
C ARG A 700 13.63 12.43 -26.24
N PRO A 701 14.44 11.81 -27.13
CA PRO A 701 13.90 11.02 -28.23
C PRO A 701 13.17 9.78 -27.70
N MET A 702 11.96 9.53 -28.20
CA MET A 702 11.19 8.33 -27.89
C MET A 702 10.51 7.81 -29.17
N SER A 703 11.16 6.82 -29.76
CA SER A 703 10.65 5.96 -30.83
C SER A 703 10.53 4.53 -30.28
N VAL A 704 9.29 4.05 -30.25
CA VAL A 704 8.86 2.82 -29.58
C VAL A 704 8.50 1.75 -30.60
N TYR A 705 9.04 0.55 -30.39
CA TYR A 705 8.65 -0.67 -31.10
C TYR A 705 7.72 -1.51 -30.20
N GLU A 706 6.44 -1.55 -30.53
CA GLU A 706 5.44 -2.32 -29.76
C GLU A 706 5.47 -3.79 -30.19
N VAL A 707 5.52 -4.71 -29.21
CA VAL A 707 5.80 -6.14 -29.43
C VAL A 707 4.89 -7.03 -28.58
N HIS A 708 4.23 -8.00 -29.23
CA HIS A 708 3.69 -9.17 -28.56
C HIS A 708 4.75 -10.28 -28.54
N LEU A 709 5.42 -10.46 -27.40
CA LEU A 709 6.60 -11.33 -27.28
C LEU A 709 6.37 -12.76 -27.83
N PRO A 710 5.27 -13.47 -27.52
CA PRO A 710 5.08 -14.84 -28.01
C PRO A 710 4.89 -14.99 -29.53
N SER A 711 4.48 -13.93 -30.23
CA SER A 711 4.14 -13.97 -31.67
C SER A 711 5.09 -13.16 -32.55
N TRP A 712 6.07 -12.46 -31.99
CA TRP A 712 7.12 -11.81 -32.76
C TRP A 712 7.94 -12.85 -33.55
N ARG A 713 8.51 -13.84 -32.83
CA ARG A 713 9.11 -15.06 -33.36
C ARG A 713 8.70 -16.23 -32.48
N ARG A 714 8.04 -17.24 -33.06
CA ARG A 714 7.43 -18.29 -32.24
C ARG A 714 8.47 -19.23 -31.65
N GLY A 715 8.17 -19.73 -30.45
CA GLY A 715 8.99 -20.71 -29.75
C GLY A 715 10.27 -20.14 -29.14
N ARG A 716 10.28 -18.82 -28.88
CA ARG A 716 11.38 -18.15 -28.18
C ARG A 716 11.07 -17.97 -26.71
N SER A 717 12.03 -18.31 -25.87
CA SER A 717 12.05 -17.96 -24.45
C SER A 717 12.49 -16.50 -24.25
N TYR A 718 12.28 -15.95 -23.05
CA TYR A 718 12.80 -14.63 -22.70
C TYR A 718 14.32 -14.53 -22.89
N VAL A 719 15.08 -15.60 -22.60
CA VAL A 719 16.53 -15.64 -22.78
C VAL A 719 16.92 -15.58 -24.27
N GLU A 720 16.20 -16.28 -25.15
CA GLU A 720 16.47 -16.18 -26.59
C GLU A 720 16.04 -14.82 -27.16
N LEU A 721 14.96 -14.23 -26.64
CA LEU A 721 14.55 -12.88 -26.99
C LEU A 721 15.57 -11.83 -26.54
N ALA A 722 16.24 -12.04 -25.40
CA ALA A 722 17.29 -11.16 -24.90
C ALA A 722 18.45 -11.01 -25.91
N GLU A 723 18.70 -12.03 -26.74
CA GLU A 723 19.66 -11.96 -27.84
C GLU A 723 19.00 -11.46 -29.14
N GLU A 724 17.93 -12.11 -29.60
CA GLU A 724 17.37 -11.87 -30.93
C GLU A 724 16.62 -10.53 -31.03
N LEU A 725 15.76 -10.21 -30.05
CA LEU A 725 14.96 -8.99 -30.06
C LEU A 725 15.85 -7.78 -29.83
N THR A 726 16.75 -7.84 -28.84
CA THR A 726 17.73 -6.77 -28.57
C THR A 726 18.55 -6.44 -29.81
N ALA A 727 19.11 -7.45 -30.48
CA ALA A 727 19.87 -7.24 -31.71
C ALA A 727 19.03 -6.57 -32.81
N TYR A 728 17.77 -6.99 -32.95
CA TYR A 728 16.86 -6.42 -33.94
C TYR A 728 16.52 -4.95 -33.66
N VAL A 729 16.11 -4.63 -32.43
CA VAL A 729 15.66 -3.27 -32.08
C VAL A 729 16.82 -2.27 -32.09
N THR A 730 18.02 -2.70 -31.66
CA THR A 730 19.23 -1.89 -31.75
C THR A 730 19.65 -1.65 -33.20
N ASP A 731 19.61 -2.66 -34.08
CA ASP A 731 19.89 -2.47 -35.51
C ASP A 731 18.90 -1.49 -36.17
N MET A 732 17.63 -1.60 -35.81
CA MET A 732 16.56 -0.71 -36.27
C MET A 732 16.62 0.70 -35.67
N GLY A 733 17.41 0.92 -34.61
CA GLY A 733 17.59 2.21 -33.97
C GLY A 733 16.41 2.69 -33.12
N PHE A 734 15.52 1.79 -32.71
CA PHE A 734 14.47 2.15 -31.75
C PHE A 734 15.09 2.51 -30.41
N THR A 735 14.49 3.49 -29.72
CA THR A 735 14.95 3.92 -28.39
C THR A 735 14.31 3.12 -27.27
N HIS A 736 13.13 2.56 -27.53
CA HIS A 736 12.33 1.83 -26.56
C HIS A 736 11.61 0.67 -27.25
N VAL A 737 11.30 -0.35 -26.46
CA VAL A 737 10.29 -1.36 -26.78
C VAL A 737 9.10 -1.18 -25.84
N GLU A 738 7.90 -1.44 -26.34
CA GLU A 738 6.70 -1.56 -25.50
C GLU A 738 6.16 -2.98 -25.63
N PHE A 739 6.16 -3.72 -24.52
CA PHE A 739 5.62 -5.06 -24.49
C PHE A 739 4.13 -4.99 -24.18
N MET A 740 3.33 -5.61 -25.05
CA MET A 740 1.97 -6.01 -24.71
C MET A 740 1.98 -6.81 -23.38
N PRO A 741 0.85 -6.90 -22.64
CA PRO A 741 0.89 -7.28 -21.23
C PRO A 741 1.66 -8.58 -20.98
N VAL A 742 2.73 -8.47 -20.19
CA VAL A 742 3.62 -9.59 -19.85
C VAL A 742 3.18 -10.34 -18.60
N MET A 743 2.20 -9.80 -17.86
CA MET A 743 1.62 -10.43 -16.67
C MET A 743 0.96 -11.77 -17.01
N GLU A 744 0.92 -12.71 -16.06
CA GLU A 744 0.35 -14.03 -16.31
C GLU A 744 -1.16 -13.95 -16.60
N HIS A 745 -1.56 -14.62 -17.67
CA HIS A 745 -2.92 -14.61 -18.20
C HIS A 745 -3.27 -16.01 -18.74
N PRO A 746 -4.50 -16.51 -18.56
CA PRO A 746 -4.83 -17.90 -18.88
C PRO A 746 -5.00 -18.14 -20.38
N PHE A 747 -5.49 -17.14 -21.12
CA PHE A 747 -5.86 -17.28 -22.53
C PHE A 747 -5.02 -16.40 -23.44
N GLY A 748 -4.19 -17.00 -24.32
CA GLY A 748 -3.33 -16.23 -25.23
C GLY A 748 -4.08 -15.35 -26.23
N GLY A 749 -5.33 -15.69 -26.56
CA GLY A 749 -6.17 -14.87 -27.44
C GLY A 749 -6.69 -13.58 -26.81
N SER A 750 -6.48 -13.35 -25.50
CA SER A 750 -6.68 -12.03 -24.88
C SER A 750 -5.49 -11.09 -25.12
N TRP A 751 -4.41 -11.60 -25.72
CA TRP A 751 -3.14 -10.90 -25.96
C TRP A 751 -2.43 -10.39 -24.71
N GLY A 752 -2.88 -10.84 -23.54
CA GLY A 752 -2.39 -10.41 -22.23
C GLY A 752 -3.37 -9.56 -21.43
N TYR A 753 -4.38 -8.95 -22.05
CA TYR A 753 -5.28 -7.99 -21.39
C TYR A 753 -6.31 -8.60 -20.41
N GLN A 754 -6.36 -9.93 -20.30
CA GLN A 754 -7.15 -10.62 -19.27
C GLN A 754 -6.22 -11.28 -18.25
N VAL A 755 -5.63 -10.45 -17.39
CA VAL A 755 -4.60 -10.85 -16.41
C VAL A 755 -5.21 -11.59 -15.23
N THR A 756 -4.55 -12.68 -14.80
CA THR A 756 -4.89 -13.41 -13.56
C THR A 756 -3.76 -13.41 -12.54
N GLY A 757 -2.49 -13.28 -12.98
CA GLY A 757 -1.31 -13.21 -12.12
C GLY A 757 -0.57 -11.89 -12.33
N TYR A 758 -0.98 -10.86 -11.59
CA TYR A 758 -0.47 -9.48 -11.75
C TYR A 758 1.01 -9.33 -11.41
N TYR A 759 1.53 -10.16 -10.50
CA TYR A 759 2.90 -10.10 -9.99
C TYR A 759 3.83 -11.14 -10.64
N ALA A 760 3.37 -11.87 -11.65
CA ALA A 760 4.18 -12.88 -12.35
C ALA A 760 4.30 -12.53 -13.84
N PRO A 761 5.50 -12.48 -14.43
CA PRO A 761 5.64 -12.53 -15.89
C PRO A 761 5.14 -13.89 -16.40
N THR A 762 4.57 -13.91 -17.61
CA THR A 762 3.96 -15.13 -18.15
C THR A 762 4.99 -16.24 -18.33
N SER A 763 4.68 -17.39 -17.73
CA SER A 763 5.52 -18.58 -17.73
C SER A 763 5.66 -19.23 -19.11
N ARG A 764 4.87 -18.80 -20.11
CA ARG A 764 4.94 -19.26 -21.51
C ARG A 764 6.33 -19.08 -22.12
N LEU A 765 7.08 -18.08 -21.66
CA LEU A 765 8.39 -17.70 -22.21
C LEU A 765 9.55 -18.04 -21.27
N GLY A 766 9.30 -18.58 -20.08
CA GLY A 766 10.32 -18.93 -19.10
C GLY A 766 9.98 -18.43 -17.69
N ASP A 767 10.96 -18.48 -16.81
CA ASP A 767 10.83 -18.00 -15.43
C ASP A 767 11.03 -16.46 -15.33
N PRO A 768 10.76 -15.86 -14.16
CA PRO A 768 10.95 -14.43 -13.96
C PRO A 768 12.39 -13.92 -14.18
N ASP A 769 13.41 -14.73 -13.89
CA ASP A 769 14.81 -14.33 -14.13
C ASP A 769 15.16 -14.33 -15.62
N GLY A 770 14.47 -15.15 -16.42
CA GLY A 770 14.45 -15.03 -17.88
C GLY A 770 13.96 -13.67 -18.35
N PHE A 771 12.86 -13.16 -17.77
CA PHE A 771 12.36 -11.81 -18.11
C PHE A 771 13.35 -10.72 -17.66
N ARG A 772 13.95 -10.82 -16.48
CA ARG A 772 15.04 -9.91 -16.05
C ARG A 772 16.22 -9.92 -17.03
N THR A 773 16.58 -11.10 -17.56
CA THR A 773 17.64 -11.24 -18.57
C THR A 773 17.31 -10.46 -19.85
N LEU A 774 16.05 -10.48 -20.30
CA LEU A 774 15.59 -9.71 -21.46
C LEU A 774 15.71 -8.20 -21.20
N VAL A 775 15.23 -7.73 -20.05
CA VAL A 775 15.29 -6.30 -19.69
C VAL A 775 16.75 -5.83 -19.55
N ASP A 776 17.60 -6.58 -18.83
CA ASP A 776 19.02 -6.25 -18.67
C ASP A 776 19.75 -6.16 -20.02
N ALA A 777 19.46 -7.08 -20.95
CA ALA A 777 20.05 -7.06 -22.29
C ALA A 777 19.66 -5.80 -23.07
N LEU A 778 18.40 -5.38 -22.99
CA LEU A 778 17.90 -4.17 -23.64
C LEU A 778 18.52 -2.90 -23.03
N HIS A 779 18.58 -2.80 -21.70
CA HIS A 779 19.21 -1.66 -21.02
C HIS A 779 20.69 -1.53 -21.36
N ARG A 780 21.43 -2.64 -21.38
CA ARG A 780 22.84 -2.67 -21.77
C ARG A 780 23.06 -2.33 -23.24
N ALA A 781 22.04 -2.49 -24.08
CA ALA A 781 22.03 -2.03 -25.46
C ALA A 781 21.50 -0.58 -25.63
N GLY A 782 21.13 0.09 -24.53
CA GLY A 782 20.62 1.47 -24.53
C GLY A 782 19.17 1.60 -25.01
N VAL A 783 18.36 0.55 -24.82
CA VAL A 783 16.95 0.51 -25.23
C VAL A 783 16.08 0.41 -23.97
N GLY A 784 15.14 1.33 -23.81
CA GLY A 784 14.23 1.31 -22.67
C GLY A 784 13.06 0.34 -22.84
N VAL A 785 12.50 -0.13 -21.74
CA VAL A 785 11.42 -1.13 -21.72
C VAL A 785 10.15 -0.55 -21.12
N LEU A 786 9.09 -0.46 -21.91
CA LEU A 786 7.73 -0.20 -21.45
C LEU A 786 6.95 -1.52 -21.39
N VAL A 787 6.00 -1.62 -20.46
CA VAL A 787 5.02 -2.71 -20.44
C VAL A 787 3.61 -2.15 -20.36
N ASP A 788 2.70 -2.83 -21.04
CA ASP A 788 1.27 -2.58 -20.90
C ASP A 788 0.79 -3.11 -19.55
N TRP A 789 0.33 -2.18 -18.71
CA TRP A 789 -0.19 -2.44 -17.39
C TRP A 789 -1.71 -2.38 -17.42
N VAL A 790 -2.37 -3.39 -16.83
CA VAL A 790 -3.82 -3.64 -17.02
C VAL A 790 -4.62 -3.51 -15.70
N PRO A 791 -4.73 -2.29 -15.12
CA PRO A 791 -5.47 -2.07 -13.88
C PRO A 791 -6.99 -1.94 -14.08
N ALA A 792 -7.47 -1.87 -15.33
CA ALA A 792 -8.85 -1.52 -15.61
C ALA A 792 -9.85 -2.63 -15.22
N HIS A 793 -9.47 -3.89 -15.39
CA HIS A 793 -10.35 -5.03 -15.18
C HIS A 793 -9.57 -6.34 -15.01
N PHE A 794 -10.26 -7.41 -14.60
CA PHE A 794 -9.74 -8.78 -14.53
C PHE A 794 -10.82 -9.81 -14.93
N PRO A 795 -10.47 -11.00 -15.44
CA PRO A 795 -11.45 -11.97 -15.92
C PRO A 795 -12.15 -12.72 -14.77
N LYS A 796 -13.25 -13.39 -15.09
CA LYS A 796 -14.11 -14.08 -14.12
C LYS A 796 -13.65 -15.51 -13.78
N ASP A 797 -12.43 -15.87 -14.14
CA ASP A 797 -11.85 -17.17 -13.86
C ASP A 797 -11.86 -17.48 -12.35
N GLU A 798 -12.59 -18.54 -11.96
CA GLU A 798 -12.83 -18.88 -10.55
C GLU A 798 -11.53 -19.18 -9.79
N PHE A 799 -10.49 -19.65 -10.48
CA PHE A 799 -9.20 -19.94 -9.85
C PHE A 799 -8.40 -18.68 -9.47
N ALA A 800 -8.78 -17.49 -9.92
CA ALA A 800 -8.03 -16.25 -9.69
C ALA A 800 -8.79 -15.29 -8.75
N LEU A 801 -8.78 -13.98 -9.04
CA LEU A 801 -9.31 -12.93 -8.15
C LEU A 801 -10.83 -12.93 -7.96
N ALA A 802 -11.59 -13.49 -8.91
CA ALA A 802 -13.04 -13.46 -8.91
C ALA A 802 -13.65 -14.04 -7.61
N ARG A 803 -14.44 -13.24 -6.89
CA ARG A 803 -15.11 -13.65 -5.64
C ARG A 803 -14.19 -14.38 -4.67
N PHE A 804 -12.99 -13.83 -4.47
CA PHE A 804 -11.85 -14.54 -3.89
C PHE A 804 -12.17 -15.25 -2.55
N ASP A 805 -12.95 -14.60 -1.69
CA ASP A 805 -13.36 -15.11 -0.38
C ASP A 805 -14.87 -15.48 -0.28
N GLY A 806 -15.51 -15.75 -1.43
CA GLY A 806 -16.93 -16.07 -1.56
C GLY A 806 -17.86 -14.86 -1.77
N GLY A 807 -17.37 -13.64 -1.54
CA GLY A 807 -18.03 -12.38 -1.89
C GLY A 807 -17.19 -11.50 -2.82
N PRO A 808 -17.74 -10.36 -3.30
CA PRO A 808 -16.96 -9.38 -4.04
C PRO A 808 -15.85 -8.82 -3.14
N LEU A 809 -14.59 -9.14 -3.48
CA LEU A 809 -13.41 -8.77 -2.70
C LEU A 809 -12.54 -7.78 -3.47
N TYR A 810 -12.09 -8.19 -4.67
CA TYR A 810 -11.30 -7.37 -5.57
C TYR A 810 -12.19 -6.56 -6.51
N GLU A 811 -13.33 -7.11 -6.90
CA GLU A 811 -14.34 -6.48 -7.74
C GLU A 811 -15.26 -5.53 -6.95
N ASP A 812 -15.73 -4.46 -7.61
CA ASP A 812 -16.68 -3.52 -7.01
C ASP A 812 -17.99 -4.26 -6.62
N PRO A 813 -18.43 -4.18 -5.35
CA PRO A 813 -19.63 -4.88 -4.89
C PRO A 813 -20.92 -4.35 -5.52
N ASN A 814 -20.90 -3.16 -6.12
CA ASN A 814 -22.03 -2.63 -6.87
C ASN A 814 -22.09 -3.25 -8.27
N PRO A 815 -23.13 -4.04 -8.59
CA PRO A 815 -23.22 -4.75 -9.87
C PRO A 815 -23.33 -3.84 -11.09
N LEU A 816 -23.69 -2.55 -10.92
CA LEU A 816 -23.73 -1.58 -12.01
C LEU A 816 -22.35 -1.00 -12.34
N ARG A 817 -21.37 -1.18 -11.44
CA ARG A 817 -19.98 -0.70 -11.58
C ARG A 817 -18.99 -1.84 -11.77
N GLY A 818 -19.19 -2.95 -11.04
CA GLY A 818 -18.25 -4.05 -10.92
C GLY A 818 -18.08 -4.95 -12.14
N GLU A 819 -18.77 -4.72 -13.25
CA GLU A 819 -18.62 -5.53 -14.47
C GLU A 819 -18.54 -4.67 -15.74
N HIS A 820 -17.66 -5.04 -16.67
CA HIS A 820 -17.72 -4.52 -18.04
C HIS A 820 -18.64 -5.41 -18.90
N PRO A 821 -19.81 -4.91 -19.33
CA PRO A 821 -20.84 -5.74 -19.96
C PRO A 821 -20.40 -6.30 -21.31
N ASP A 822 -19.70 -5.52 -22.13
CA ASP A 822 -19.25 -5.96 -23.46
C ASP A 822 -18.07 -6.94 -23.41
N TRP A 823 -17.28 -6.92 -22.32
CA TRP A 823 -16.07 -7.74 -22.17
C TRP A 823 -16.31 -9.00 -21.34
N GLY A 824 -17.35 -8.99 -20.50
CA GLY A 824 -17.63 -10.09 -19.58
C GLY A 824 -16.62 -10.22 -18.44
N THR A 825 -15.90 -9.14 -18.09
CA THR A 825 -14.87 -9.08 -17.04
C THR A 825 -15.36 -8.33 -15.81
N TYR A 826 -14.68 -8.51 -14.68
CA TYR A 826 -14.90 -7.74 -13.45
C TYR A 826 -14.07 -6.46 -13.45
N VAL A 827 -14.61 -5.39 -12.86
CA VAL A 827 -13.93 -4.11 -12.61
C VAL A 827 -13.50 -4.08 -11.14
N PHE A 828 -12.27 -3.66 -10.88
CA PHE A 828 -11.74 -3.54 -9.52
C PHE A 828 -12.52 -2.52 -8.67
N ASP A 829 -12.65 -2.80 -7.38
CA ASP A 829 -13.10 -1.83 -6.38
C ASP A 829 -11.98 -0.84 -6.06
N PHE A 830 -11.84 0.20 -6.88
CA PHE A 830 -10.81 1.23 -6.70
C PHE A 830 -10.96 2.01 -5.38
N GLY A 831 -12.16 2.01 -4.79
CA GLY A 831 -12.43 2.69 -3.52
C GLY A 831 -11.85 1.94 -2.32
N ARG A 832 -11.77 0.60 -2.42
CA ARG A 832 -11.24 -0.25 -1.37
C ARG A 832 -9.72 -0.12 -1.24
N ARG A 833 -9.27 0.18 -0.02
CA ARG A 833 -7.87 0.53 0.28
C ARG A 833 -6.90 -0.58 -0.09
N GLU A 834 -7.21 -1.82 0.28
CA GLU A 834 -6.37 -2.98 0.02
C GLU A 834 -6.28 -3.31 -1.48
N VAL A 835 -7.37 -3.10 -2.22
CA VAL A 835 -7.41 -3.30 -3.69
C VAL A 835 -6.61 -2.21 -4.40
N ARG A 836 -6.78 -0.94 -3.99
CA ARG A 836 -5.97 0.16 -4.49
C ARG A 836 -4.48 -0.07 -4.24
N ASN A 837 -4.13 -0.52 -3.03
CA ASN A 837 -2.75 -0.83 -2.65
C ASN A 837 -2.19 -2.02 -3.46
N PHE A 838 -2.99 -3.06 -3.72
CA PHE A 838 -2.61 -4.15 -4.61
C PHE A 838 -2.21 -3.65 -6.01
N LEU A 839 -2.95 -2.69 -6.57
CA LEU A 839 -2.66 -2.12 -7.89
C LEU A 839 -1.47 -1.14 -7.86
N VAL A 840 -1.42 -0.20 -6.91
CA VAL A 840 -0.31 0.76 -6.80
C VAL A 840 1.01 0.05 -6.54
N ALA A 841 1.04 -0.92 -5.62
CA ALA A 841 2.22 -1.75 -5.39
C ALA A 841 2.57 -2.60 -6.61
N ASN A 842 1.59 -3.01 -7.44
CA ASN A 842 1.89 -3.75 -8.66
C ASN A 842 2.61 -2.88 -9.71
N ALA A 843 2.22 -1.61 -9.87
CA ALA A 843 2.92 -0.67 -10.73
C ALA A 843 4.38 -0.48 -10.29
N LEU A 844 4.62 -0.31 -8.99
CA LEU A 844 5.96 -0.21 -8.41
C LEU A 844 6.77 -1.50 -8.58
N TYR A 845 6.12 -2.66 -8.40
CA TYR A 845 6.76 -3.97 -8.54
C TYR A 845 7.43 -4.14 -9.90
N TRP A 846 6.75 -3.79 -11.00
CA TRP A 846 7.35 -3.88 -12.34
C TRP A 846 8.54 -2.93 -12.51
N ALA A 847 8.45 -1.72 -11.95
CA ALA A 847 9.51 -0.71 -12.03
C ALA A 847 10.73 -1.05 -11.14
N GLU A 848 10.53 -1.68 -9.98
CA GLU A 848 11.60 -1.98 -9.00
C GLU A 848 12.18 -3.40 -9.18
N GLU A 849 11.36 -4.43 -9.33
CA GLU A 849 11.83 -5.83 -9.38
C GLU A 849 12.27 -6.29 -10.78
N PHE A 850 11.75 -5.63 -11.81
CA PHE A 850 12.03 -5.92 -13.21
C PHE A 850 12.63 -4.73 -13.98
N HIS A 851 12.93 -3.63 -13.29
CA HIS A 851 13.56 -2.42 -13.83
C HIS A 851 12.82 -1.79 -15.03
N VAL A 852 11.54 -2.09 -15.23
CA VAL A 852 10.76 -1.53 -16.34
C VAL A 852 10.81 0.01 -16.31
N ASP A 853 11.04 0.61 -17.48
CA ASP A 853 11.21 2.06 -17.66
C ASP A 853 9.91 2.79 -17.94
N GLY A 854 8.81 2.08 -18.19
CA GLY A 854 7.51 2.73 -18.28
C GLY A 854 6.31 1.81 -18.28
N LEU A 855 5.17 2.40 -17.95
CA LEU A 855 3.88 1.72 -17.86
C LEU A 855 2.91 2.39 -18.82
N ARG A 856 2.36 1.62 -19.76
CA ARG A 856 1.26 2.06 -20.62
C ARG A 856 -0.06 1.48 -20.10
N VAL A 857 -1.03 2.35 -19.82
CA VAL A 857 -2.36 1.94 -19.34
C VAL A 857 -3.34 1.96 -20.50
N ASP A 858 -3.85 0.78 -20.84
CA ASP A 858 -4.90 0.59 -21.83
C ASP A 858 -6.27 1.02 -21.31
N ALA A 859 -7.13 1.47 -22.21
CA ALA A 859 -8.55 1.71 -22.00
C ALA A 859 -8.84 2.57 -20.76
N VAL A 860 -8.06 3.64 -20.51
CA VAL A 860 -8.24 4.51 -19.34
C VAL A 860 -9.66 5.08 -19.26
N ALA A 861 -10.32 5.28 -20.41
CA ALA A 861 -11.72 5.68 -20.48
C ALA A 861 -12.67 4.67 -19.80
N SER A 862 -12.38 3.36 -19.84
CA SER A 862 -13.20 2.35 -19.18
C SER A 862 -13.16 2.46 -17.65
N MET A 863 -12.05 2.99 -17.12
CA MET A 863 -11.88 3.27 -15.70
C MET A 863 -12.57 4.58 -15.31
N LEU A 864 -12.35 5.64 -16.09
CA LEU A 864 -12.76 7.02 -15.77
C LEU A 864 -14.28 7.25 -15.78
N TYR A 865 -15.05 6.40 -16.46
CA TYR A 865 -16.46 6.64 -16.69
C TYR A 865 -17.36 5.52 -16.16
N LEU A 866 -18.30 5.90 -15.30
CA LEU A 866 -19.33 5.01 -14.76
C LEU A 866 -20.32 4.58 -15.84
N ASP A 867 -20.49 5.37 -16.91
CA ASP A 867 -21.36 5.09 -18.05
C ASP A 867 -20.64 4.38 -19.21
N TYR A 868 -19.37 4.00 -19.07
CA TYR A 868 -18.62 3.33 -20.14
C TYR A 868 -19.32 2.03 -20.58
N SER A 869 -19.68 1.94 -21.86
CA SER A 869 -20.35 0.76 -22.45
C SER A 869 -21.69 0.41 -21.74
N ARG A 870 -22.37 1.40 -21.14
CA ARG A 870 -23.65 1.20 -20.43
C ARG A 870 -24.76 2.11 -20.96
N GLU A 871 -25.94 1.55 -21.17
CA GLU A 871 -27.12 2.31 -21.60
C GLU A 871 -27.71 3.14 -20.44
N PRO A 872 -28.52 4.18 -20.74
CA PRO A 872 -29.25 4.91 -19.70
C PRO A 872 -30.07 3.98 -18.77
N GLY A 873 -29.85 4.10 -17.46
CA GLY A 873 -30.48 3.24 -16.44
C GLY A 873 -29.69 1.99 -16.07
N GLN A 874 -28.56 1.72 -16.73
CA GLN A 874 -27.62 0.64 -16.39
C GLN A 874 -26.39 1.12 -15.60
N TRP A 875 -26.35 2.39 -15.22
CA TRP A 875 -25.29 3.00 -14.42
C TRP A 875 -25.88 4.07 -13.49
N GLN A 876 -25.09 4.52 -12.51
CA GLN A 876 -25.48 5.57 -11.56
C GLN A 876 -24.40 6.67 -11.52
N PRO A 877 -24.79 7.95 -11.39
CA PRO A 877 -23.83 9.04 -11.28
C PRO A 877 -23.05 8.98 -9.96
N ASN A 878 -21.89 9.64 -9.95
CA ASN A 878 -21.10 9.84 -8.74
C ASN A 878 -21.83 10.77 -7.75
N GLN A 879 -21.25 10.94 -6.56
CA GLN A 879 -21.79 11.79 -5.48
C GLN A 879 -22.01 13.27 -5.86
N HIS A 880 -21.44 13.74 -7.00
CA HIS A 880 -21.60 15.09 -7.53
C HIS A 880 -22.57 15.16 -8.73
N GLY A 881 -23.23 14.06 -9.08
CA GLY A 881 -24.16 13.97 -10.21
C GLY A 881 -23.48 13.78 -11.58
N GLY A 882 -22.16 13.63 -11.61
CA GLY A 882 -21.37 13.41 -12.81
C GLY A 882 -21.21 11.93 -13.17
N ARG A 883 -20.64 11.66 -14.34
CA ARG A 883 -20.36 10.29 -14.82
C ARG A 883 -18.95 9.81 -14.50
N GLU A 884 -18.14 10.67 -13.92
CA GLU A 884 -16.75 10.41 -13.60
C GLU A 884 -16.64 9.41 -12.44
N ASN A 885 -15.80 8.40 -12.60
CA ASN A 885 -15.46 7.45 -11.54
C ASN A 885 -14.34 8.05 -10.68
N LEU A 886 -14.73 8.67 -9.57
CA LEU A 886 -13.80 9.43 -8.72
C LEU A 886 -12.74 8.53 -8.08
N GLU A 887 -13.09 7.29 -7.75
CA GLU A 887 -12.18 6.32 -7.16
C GLU A 887 -11.11 5.87 -8.17
N ALA A 888 -11.48 5.71 -9.45
CA ALA A 888 -10.53 5.43 -10.52
C ALA A 888 -9.59 6.62 -10.79
N VAL A 889 -10.12 7.85 -10.79
CA VAL A 889 -9.30 9.07 -10.90
C VAL A 889 -8.27 9.12 -9.77
N GLN A 890 -8.68 8.85 -8.54
CA GLN A 890 -7.78 8.81 -7.39
C GLN A 890 -6.71 7.73 -7.53
N LEU A 891 -7.06 6.51 -7.95
CA LEU A 891 -6.08 5.44 -8.20
C LEU A 891 -5.02 5.88 -9.21
N LEU A 892 -5.43 6.45 -10.34
CA LEU A 892 -4.50 6.86 -11.40
C LEU A 892 -3.57 7.98 -10.92
N GLN A 893 -4.09 8.96 -10.18
CA GLN A 893 -3.30 10.03 -9.58
C GLN A 893 -2.32 9.51 -8.52
N GLU A 894 -2.76 8.57 -7.69
CA GLU A 894 -1.93 7.93 -6.67
C GLU A 894 -0.81 7.11 -7.32
N MET A 895 -1.14 6.32 -8.35
CA MET A 895 -0.18 5.50 -9.09
C MET A 895 0.89 6.37 -9.75
N THR A 896 0.50 7.38 -10.54
CA THR A 896 1.47 8.23 -11.27
C THR A 896 2.36 9.02 -10.30
N ALA A 897 1.79 9.58 -9.24
CA ALA A 897 2.56 10.31 -8.23
C ALA A 897 3.53 9.41 -7.45
N THR A 898 3.10 8.19 -7.10
CA THR A 898 3.93 7.26 -6.31
C THR A 898 5.07 6.70 -7.16
N VAL A 899 4.81 6.31 -8.42
CA VAL A 899 5.85 5.87 -9.36
C VAL A 899 6.88 6.97 -9.59
N ALA A 900 6.45 8.20 -9.87
CA ALA A 900 7.37 9.32 -10.09
C ALA A 900 8.24 9.64 -8.85
N LYS A 901 7.69 9.47 -7.63
CA LYS A 901 8.39 9.67 -6.37
C LYS A 901 9.41 8.55 -6.08
N ARG A 902 9.00 7.28 -6.25
CA ARG A 902 9.79 6.10 -5.89
C ARG A 902 10.86 5.76 -6.91
N VAL A 903 10.52 5.88 -8.20
CA VAL A 903 11.35 5.40 -9.29
C VAL A 903 11.48 6.50 -10.38
N PRO A 904 12.27 7.56 -10.12
CA PRO A 904 12.40 8.69 -11.05
C PRO A 904 12.84 8.26 -12.46
N GLY A 905 12.24 8.88 -13.46
CA GLY A 905 12.53 8.65 -14.87
C GLY A 905 11.71 7.53 -15.53
N VAL A 906 10.92 6.77 -14.75
CA VAL A 906 9.91 5.85 -15.31
C VAL A 906 8.81 6.67 -15.99
N VAL A 907 8.49 6.33 -17.23
CA VAL A 907 7.46 7.01 -18.02
C VAL A 907 6.10 6.38 -17.84
N THR A 908 5.06 7.20 -17.74
CA THR A 908 3.67 6.72 -17.70
C THR A 908 2.91 7.19 -18.93
N VAL A 909 2.26 6.25 -19.64
CA VAL A 909 1.53 6.52 -20.89
C VAL A 909 0.06 6.10 -20.74
N ALA A 910 -0.87 6.98 -21.12
CA ALA A 910 -2.31 6.68 -21.09
C ALA A 910 -2.90 6.54 -22.49
N GLU A 911 -3.69 5.50 -22.72
CA GLU A 911 -4.65 5.45 -23.82
C GLU A 911 -6.03 5.90 -23.32
N GLU A 912 -6.43 7.13 -23.69
CA GLU A 912 -7.71 7.73 -23.30
C GLU A 912 -8.38 8.33 -24.53
N SER A 913 -9.58 7.84 -24.85
CA SER A 913 -10.25 8.03 -26.15
C SER A 913 -11.48 8.95 -26.13
N THR A 914 -11.80 9.60 -25.01
CA THR A 914 -13.02 10.43 -24.84
C THR A 914 -12.75 11.92 -24.60
N SER A 915 -11.50 12.37 -24.76
CA SER A 915 -11.05 13.75 -24.58
C SER A 915 -11.09 14.26 -23.13
N TRP A 916 -10.76 13.39 -22.16
CA TRP A 916 -10.54 13.81 -20.77
C TRP A 916 -9.46 14.91 -20.72
N PRO A 917 -9.70 16.05 -20.03
CA PRO A 917 -8.74 17.14 -19.97
C PRO A 917 -7.65 16.88 -18.92
N GLY A 918 -6.40 17.21 -19.24
CA GLY A 918 -5.30 17.18 -18.27
C GLY A 918 -4.82 15.78 -17.93
N VAL A 919 -4.88 14.85 -18.89
CA VAL A 919 -4.35 13.49 -18.71
C VAL A 919 -2.86 13.55 -18.37
N THR A 920 -2.11 14.42 -19.07
CA THR A 920 -0.65 14.59 -18.90
C THR A 920 -0.27 15.78 -18.01
N LYS A 921 -1.24 16.38 -17.32
CA LYS A 921 -0.98 17.44 -16.35
C LYS A 921 -0.59 16.87 -14.99
N PRO A 922 0.24 17.59 -14.20
CA PRO A 922 0.57 17.20 -12.84
C PRO A 922 -0.68 16.99 -11.97
N THR A 923 -0.62 16.02 -11.05
CA THR A 923 -1.70 15.74 -10.09
C THR A 923 -1.98 16.93 -9.17
N THR A 924 -0.97 17.74 -8.87
CA THR A 924 -1.09 19.01 -8.11
C THR A 924 -1.92 20.09 -8.81
N GLU A 925 -2.12 19.97 -10.13
CA GLU A 925 -2.97 20.86 -10.93
C GLU A 925 -4.33 20.22 -11.26
N GLY A 926 -4.65 19.08 -10.66
CA GLY A 926 -5.87 18.31 -10.92
C GLY A 926 -5.80 17.43 -12.16
N GLY A 927 -4.62 17.23 -12.75
CA GLY A 927 -4.41 16.25 -13.83
C GLY A 927 -4.33 14.81 -13.34
N LEU A 928 -4.24 13.86 -14.28
CA LEU A 928 -4.05 12.43 -13.94
C LEU A 928 -2.57 12.07 -13.67
N GLY A 929 -1.63 12.96 -14.01
CA GLY A 929 -0.22 12.80 -13.72
C GLY A 929 0.58 11.97 -14.73
N PHE A 930 -0.01 11.54 -15.85
CA PHE A 930 0.72 10.78 -16.87
C PHE A 930 1.79 11.63 -17.56
N ASP A 931 2.88 11.02 -18.03
CA ASP A 931 3.88 11.74 -18.83
C ASP A 931 3.41 11.96 -20.26
N PHE A 932 2.70 10.97 -20.82
CA PHE A 932 2.22 10.98 -22.20
C PHE A 932 0.80 10.42 -22.34
N LYS A 933 0.14 10.83 -23.43
CA LYS A 933 -1.15 10.32 -23.89
C LYS A 933 -1.05 9.85 -25.34
N TRP A 934 -1.66 8.72 -25.68
CA TRP A 934 -1.82 8.32 -27.07
C TRP A 934 -2.73 9.29 -27.84
N ASN A 935 -2.28 9.78 -28.99
CA ASN A 935 -3.06 10.67 -29.85
C ASN A 935 -3.98 9.87 -30.79
N MET A 936 -5.07 9.36 -30.23
CA MET A 936 -6.06 8.57 -30.98
C MET A 936 -6.73 9.38 -32.11
N GLY A 937 -6.89 10.69 -31.93
CA GLY A 937 -7.42 11.58 -32.97
C GLY A 937 -6.50 11.68 -34.18
N TRP A 938 -5.20 11.95 -33.95
CA TRP A 938 -4.21 11.93 -35.03
C TRP A 938 -4.14 10.57 -35.74
N MET A 939 -4.16 9.47 -34.98
CA MET A 939 -4.10 8.12 -35.53
C MET A 939 -5.27 7.88 -36.49
N HIS A 940 -6.50 8.16 -36.04
CA HIS A 940 -7.70 7.96 -36.85
C HIS A 940 -7.69 8.84 -38.12
N ASP A 941 -7.48 10.15 -37.96
CA ASP A 941 -7.51 11.11 -39.06
C ASP A 941 -6.44 10.78 -40.12
N SER A 942 -5.24 10.42 -39.68
CA SER A 942 -4.12 10.15 -40.58
C SER A 942 -4.28 8.82 -41.31
N LEU A 943 -4.74 7.76 -40.62
CA LEU A 943 -5.01 6.46 -41.25
C LEU A 943 -6.18 6.55 -42.23
N GLU A 944 -7.26 7.27 -41.89
CA GLU A 944 -8.37 7.49 -42.82
C GLU A 944 -7.92 8.27 -44.05
N TYR A 945 -7.08 9.30 -43.88
CA TYR A 945 -6.55 10.07 -44.99
C TYR A 945 -5.71 9.23 -45.94
N VAL A 946 -4.74 8.45 -45.43
CA VAL A 946 -3.85 7.64 -46.29
C VAL A 946 -4.59 6.46 -46.93
N ALA A 947 -5.69 5.99 -46.34
CA ALA A 947 -6.52 4.95 -46.94
C ALA A 947 -7.31 5.42 -48.19
N LYS A 948 -7.54 6.72 -48.34
CA LYS A 948 -8.23 7.27 -49.51
C LYS A 948 -7.34 7.24 -50.74
N ASP A 949 -7.94 6.91 -51.89
CA ASP A 949 -7.27 7.04 -53.19
C ASP A 949 -6.70 8.46 -53.33
N PRO A 950 -5.42 8.61 -53.76
CA PRO A 950 -4.77 9.91 -53.89
C PRO A 950 -5.56 10.95 -54.69
N LEU A 951 -6.42 10.53 -55.61
CA LEU A 951 -7.30 11.43 -56.37
C LEU A 951 -8.31 12.19 -55.48
N TYR A 952 -8.75 11.58 -54.37
CA TYR A 952 -9.77 12.14 -53.49
C TYR A 952 -9.21 12.81 -52.23
N ARG A 953 -7.91 12.68 -51.96
CA ARG A 953 -7.26 13.23 -50.76
C ARG A 953 -7.38 14.75 -50.63
N SER A 954 -7.53 15.48 -51.74
CA SER A 954 -7.75 16.94 -51.73
C SER A 954 -9.02 17.35 -50.97
N HIS A 955 -10.06 16.53 -50.99
CA HIS A 955 -11.31 16.76 -50.25
C HIS A 955 -11.18 16.50 -48.74
N HIS A 956 -10.07 15.90 -48.31
CA HIS A 956 -9.83 15.46 -46.93
C HIS A 956 -8.53 16.03 -46.36
N HIS A 957 -7.90 16.99 -47.02
CA HIS A 957 -6.60 17.57 -46.63
C HIS A 957 -6.61 18.07 -45.17
N GLY A 958 -7.75 18.59 -44.71
CA GLY A 958 -7.95 19.02 -43.33
C GLY A 958 -7.63 17.96 -42.27
N GLY A 959 -7.85 16.66 -42.56
CA GLY A 959 -7.58 15.57 -41.62
C GLY A 959 -6.13 15.50 -41.16
N LEU A 960 -5.15 15.71 -42.06
CA LEU A 960 -3.73 15.72 -41.70
C LEU A 960 -3.26 16.99 -40.97
N THR A 961 -4.07 18.06 -40.99
CA THR A 961 -3.73 19.34 -40.38
C THR A 961 -4.43 19.58 -39.04
N PHE A 962 -5.49 18.81 -38.76
CA PHE A 962 -6.36 19.05 -37.62
C PHE A 962 -5.72 18.68 -36.28
N SER A 963 -4.94 17.61 -36.22
CA SER A 963 -4.19 17.21 -35.02
C SER A 963 -3.33 18.34 -34.45
N LEU A 964 -2.76 19.19 -35.31
CA LEU A 964 -1.93 20.33 -34.93
C LEU A 964 -2.72 21.49 -34.31
N VAL A 965 -4.06 21.46 -34.32
CA VAL A 965 -4.87 22.43 -33.57
C VAL A 965 -4.76 22.17 -32.07
N TYR A 966 -4.59 20.90 -31.66
CA TYR A 966 -4.53 20.49 -30.25
C TYR A 966 -3.25 19.73 -29.88
N ALA A 967 -2.26 19.60 -30.77
CA ALA A 967 -1.03 18.84 -30.52
C ALA A 967 -0.21 19.26 -29.28
N TRP A 968 -0.51 20.42 -28.69
CA TRP A 968 0.14 20.94 -27.48
C TRP A 968 -0.79 21.00 -26.26
N SER A 969 -2.00 20.43 -26.33
CA SER A 969 -2.89 20.35 -25.15
C SER A 969 -2.48 19.25 -24.17
N GLU A 970 -1.75 18.25 -24.65
CA GLU A 970 -1.19 17.14 -23.89
C GLU A 970 0.19 16.78 -24.50
N HIS A 971 1.01 16.03 -23.77
CA HIS A 971 2.21 15.42 -24.34
C HIS A 971 1.83 14.13 -25.08
N TYR A 972 1.94 14.13 -26.42
CA TYR A 972 1.43 13.02 -27.21
C TYR A 972 2.48 11.98 -27.62
N VAL A 973 2.08 10.71 -27.59
CA VAL A 973 2.64 9.62 -28.41
C VAL A 973 1.70 9.47 -29.62
N LEU A 974 2.27 9.22 -30.80
CA LEU A 974 1.58 8.99 -32.07
C LEU A 974 1.55 7.48 -32.33
N PRO A 975 0.45 6.77 -32.02
CA PRO A 975 0.44 5.30 -32.08
C PRO A 975 -0.02 4.79 -33.45
N ILE A 976 0.71 3.80 -33.98
CA ILE A 976 0.22 2.82 -34.95
C ILE A 976 0.36 1.46 -34.28
N SER A 977 -0.59 1.16 -33.40
CA SER A 977 -0.52 0.02 -32.49
C SER A 977 -1.09 -1.27 -33.07
N HIS A 978 -0.97 -2.36 -32.31
CA HIS A 978 -1.52 -3.68 -32.62
C HIS A 978 -3.02 -3.65 -32.98
N ASP A 979 -3.81 -2.81 -32.30
CA ASP A 979 -5.25 -2.68 -32.51
C ASP A 979 -5.62 -2.18 -33.91
N GLU A 980 -4.71 -1.49 -34.59
CA GLU A 980 -4.97 -0.92 -35.91
C GLU A 980 -4.68 -1.89 -37.05
N VAL A 981 -4.11 -3.06 -36.79
CA VAL A 981 -3.70 -4.04 -37.80
C VAL A 981 -4.33 -5.42 -37.61
N VAL A 982 -5.53 -5.46 -37.03
CA VAL A 982 -6.32 -6.67 -36.71
C VAL A 982 -7.80 -6.48 -37.05
N HIS A 983 -8.61 -7.53 -36.81
CA HIS A 983 -10.08 -7.50 -36.83
C HIS A 983 -10.69 -6.96 -38.14
N GLY A 984 -10.05 -7.22 -39.28
CA GLY A 984 -10.54 -6.77 -40.59
C GLY A 984 -10.16 -5.32 -40.94
N LYS A 985 -9.40 -4.62 -40.08
CA LYS A 985 -8.91 -3.26 -40.35
C LYS A 985 -7.78 -3.23 -41.40
N GLY A 986 -7.20 -4.39 -41.73
CA GLY A 986 -6.05 -4.55 -42.63
C GLY A 986 -4.72 -4.14 -41.99
N SER A 987 -3.62 -4.74 -42.45
CA SER A 987 -2.27 -4.28 -42.10
C SER A 987 -2.01 -2.85 -42.58
N LEU A 988 -0.98 -2.17 -42.04
CA LEU A 988 -0.62 -0.82 -42.49
C LEU A 988 -0.43 -0.73 -44.01
N LEU A 989 0.16 -1.75 -44.63
CA LEU A 989 0.31 -1.84 -46.08
C LEU A 989 -1.04 -1.93 -46.79
N ARG A 990 -1.97 -2.75 -46.28
CA ARG A 990 -3.27 -2.99 -46.91
C ARG A 990 -4.25 -1.84 -46.76
N LYS A 991 -4.00 -0.91 -45.84
CA LYS A 991 -4.69 0.37 -45.79
C LYS A 991 -4.34 1.25 -46.99
N MET A 992 -3.14 1.13 -47.55
CA MET A 992 -2.71 1.98 -48.67
C MET A 992 -3.39 1.58 -49.99
N PRO A 993 -3.91 2.54 -50.78
CA PRO A 993 -4.54 2.28 -52.07
C PRO A 993 -3.51 2.12 -53.20
N GLY A 994 -3.96 1.51 -54.30
CA GLY A 994 -3.20 1.39 -55.55
C GLY A 994 -2.48 0.06 -55.73
N ASP A 995 -1.58 0.02 -56.71
CA ASP A 995 -0.71 -1.14 -56.94
C ASP A 995 0.35 -1.28 -55.83
N ARG A 996 1.04 -2.44 -55.81
CA ARG A 996 2.02 -2.78 -54.78
C ARG A 996 3.09 -1.70 -54.56
N TRP A 997 3.59 -1.10 -55.63
CA TRP A 997 4.61 -0.04 -55.51
C TRP A 997 4.04 1.19 -54.81
N LYS A 998 2.83 1.61 -55.17
CA LYS A 998 2.13 2.74 -54.51
C LYS A 998 1.80 2.43 -53.06
N GLN A 999 1.42 1.20 -52.73
CA GLN A 999 1.16 0.81 -51.35
C GLN A 999 2.41 0.98 -50.49
N LEU A 1000 3.54 0.44 -50.94
CA LEU A 1000 4.81 0.56 -50.22
C LEU A 1000 5.32 2.01 -50.16
N ALA A 1001 5.18 2.79 -51.25
CA ALA A 1001 5.47 4.23 -51.22
C ALA A 1001 4.57 4.99 -50.25
N GLY A 1002 3.29 4.62 -50.16
CA GLY A 1002 2.34 5.13 -49.19
C GLY A 1002 2.78 4.87 -47.74
N VAL A 1003 3.20 3.64 -47.42
CA VAL A 1003 3.77 3.31 -46.10
C VAL A 1003 5.01 4.17 -45.81
N ARG A 1004 5.95 4.26 -46.75
CA ARG A 1004 7.18 5.06 -46.58
C ARG A 1004 6.92 6.53 -46.34
N SER A 1005 6.04 7.16 -47.13
CA SER A 1005 5.68 8.58 -46.94
C SER A 1005 4.89 8.82 -45.67
N PHE A 1006 4.00 7.90 -45.29
CA PHE A 1006 3.24 8.00 -44.05
C PHE A 1006 4.15 7.90 -42.81
N LEU A 1007 5.04 6.91 -42.76
CA LEU A 1007 5.98 6.77 -41.64
C LEU A 1007 6.96 7.95 -41.57
N ALA A 1008 7.44 8.45 -42.70
CA ALA A 1008 8.27 9.66 -42.73
C ALA A 1008 7.49 10.90 -42.23
N TYR A 1009 6.20 11.04 -42.57
CA TYR A 1009 5.35 12.09 -42.00
C TYR A 1009 5.16 11.94 -40.50
N MET A 1010 4.91 10.73 -40.01
CA MET A 1010 4.75 10.42 -38.59
C MET A 1010 5.98 10.78 -37.76
N TRP A 1011 7.19 10.49 -38.26
CA TRP A 1011 8.45 10.83 -37.57
C TRP A 1011 8.73 12.33 -37.50
N THR A 1012 8.10 13.14 -38.36
CA THR A 1012 8.28 14.60 -38.39
C THR A 1012 7.09 15.38 -37.85
N HIS A 1013 5.97 14.71 -37.55
CA HIS A 1013 4.86 15.30 -36.81
C HIS A 1013 5.27 15.49 -35.33
N PRO A 1014 4.89 16.59 -34.66
CA PRO A 1014 5.11 16.75 -33.21
C PRO A 1014 4.48 15.61 -32.40
N GLY A 1015 5.27 15.05 -31.48
CA GLY A 1015 4.89 13.89 -30.64
C GLY A 1015 5.93 12.76 -30.71
N LYS A 1016 5.86 11.82 -29.76
CA LYS A 1016 6.71 10.61 -29.72
C LYS A 1016 6.14 9.54 -30.65
N GLN A 1017 6.94 8.57 -31.12
CA GLN A 1017 6.51 7.59 -32.12
C GLN A 1017 6.29 6.22 -31.50
N LEU A 1018 5.22 5.52 -31.91
CA LEU A 1018 5.02 4.11 -31.61
C LEU A 1018 4.54 3.36 -32.86
N VAL A 1019 5.23 2.28 -33.22
CA VAL A 1019 4.81 1.38 -34.30
C VAL A 1019 4.81 -0.07 -33.83
N PHE A 1020 3.75 -0.79 -34.19
CA PHE A 1020 3.63 -2.20 -33.90
C PHE A 1020 4.42 -3.07 -34.85
N MET A 1021 5.02 -4.12 -34.30
CA MET A 1021 5.77 -5.14 -35.03
C MET A 1021 5.04 -5.64 -36.28
N GLY A 1022 5.77 -5.76 -37.38
CA GLY A 1022 5.25 -6.05 -38.72
C GLY A 1022 5.01 -4.81 -39.57
N SER A 1023 4.71 -3.66 -38.96
CA SER A 1023 4.47 -2.40 -39.70
C SER A 1023 5.76 -1.82 -40.30
N GLU A 1024 6.90 -2.03 -39.65
CA GLU A 1024 8.21 -1.49 -40.02
C GLU A 1024 8.77 -2.07 -41.32
N PHE A 1025 8.34 -3.28 -41.71
CA PHE A 1025 8.67 -3.89 -43.00
C PHE A 1025 7.44 -4.07 -43.90
N ALA A 1026 6.35 -3.36 -43.59
CA ALA A 1026 5.10 -3.36 -44.33
C ALA A 1026 4.53 -4.77 -44.53
N GLN A 1027 4.28 -5.51 -43.45
CA GLN A 1027 3.66 -6.83 -43.50
C GLN A 1027 2.34 -6.80 -44.30
N ASP A 1028 2.14 -7.85 -45.10
CA ASP A 1028 0.97 -7.98 -45.97
C ASP A 1028 -0.32 -8.35 -45.24
N SER A 1029 -0.18 -9.22 -44.25
CA SER A 1029 -1.27 -9.81 -43.51
C SER A 1029 -1.53 -9.05 -42.21
N GLU A 1030 -2.78 -9.07 -41.74
CA GLU A 1030 -3.12 -8.63 -40.38
C GLU A 1030 -2.33 -9.43 -39.35
N TRP A 1031 -1.99 -8.80 -38.24
CA TRP A 1031 -1.37 -9.53 -37.14
C TRP A 1031 -2.32 -10.61 -36.62
N ALA A 1032 -1.76 -11.75 -36.20
CA ALA A 1032 -2.50 -12.79 -35.53
C ALA A 1032 -1.57 -13.48 -34.51
N GLU A 1033 -1.97 -13.51 -33.24
CA GLU A 1033 -1.12 -14.00 -32.15
C GLU A 1033 -0.67 -15.48 -32.31
N HIS A 1034 -1.52 -16.30 -32.94
CA HIS A 1034 -1.28 -17.74 -33.08
C HIS A 1034 -0.22 -18.11 -34.13
N ARG A 1035 0.39 -17.13 -34.81
CA ARG A 1035 1.47 -17.32 -35.80
C ARG A 1035 2.57 -16.28 -35.59
N GLU A 1036 3.75 -16.54 -36.14
CA GLU A 1036 4.80 -15.52 -36.16
C GLU A 1036 4.55 -14.47 -37.25
N LEU A 1037 5.29 -13.36 -37.17
CA LEU A 1037 5.33 -12.36 -38.24
C LEU A 1037 5.87 -12.95 -39.55
N ASP A 1038 5.49 -12.33 -40.68
CA ASP A 1038 5.84 -12.79 -42.03
C ASP A 1038 7.30 -12.45 -42.41
N TRP A 1039 8.28 -12.91 -41.61
CA TRP A 1039 9.71 -12.58 -41.77
C TRP A 1039 10.28 -12.87 -43.15
N GLY A 1040 9.71 -13.86 -43.88
CA GLY A 1040 10.09 -14.17 -45.25
C GLY A 1040 9.88 -13.01 -46.25
N LEU A 1041 9.05 -12.01 -45.91
CA LEU A 1041 8.90 -10.81 -46.74
C LEU A 1041 10.19 -10.01 -46.89
N LEU A 1042 11.13 -10.12 -45.95
CA LEU A 1042 12.43 -9.44 -46.03
C LEU A 1042 13.35 -10.00 -47.13
N GLU A 1043 12.99 -11.13 -47.76
CA GLU A 1043 13.65 -11.59 -49.00
C GLU A 1043 13.26 -10.74 -50.22
N ASP A 1044 12.14 -10.01 -50.17
CA ASP A 1044 11.76 -9.02 -51.18
C ASP A 1044 12.47 -7.67 -50.90
N PRO A 1045 13.32 -7.18 -51.83
CA PRO A 1045 14.01 -5.91 -51.67
C PRO A 1045 13.10 -4.71 -51.39
N GLN A 1046 11.83 -4.75 -51.80
CA GLN A 1046 10.90 -3.64 -51.57
C GLN A 1046 10.45 -3.55 -50.11
N HIS A 1047 10.18 -4.69 -49.45
CA HIS A 1047 9.86 -4.75 -48.03
C HIS A 1047 11.09 -4.44 -47.17
N ALA A 1048 12.25 -5.01 -47.53
CA ALA A 1048 13.54 -4.66 -46.92
C ALA A 1048 13.88 -3.16 -47.08
N GLY A 1049 13.43 -2.54 -48.16
CA GLY A 1049 13.53 -1.10 -48.39
C GLY A 1049 12.71 -0.26 -47.42
N VAL A 1050 11.49 -0.70 -47.06
CA VAL A 1050 10.67 -0.04 -46.01
C VAL A 1050 11.36 -0.17 -44.66
N GLN A 1051 11.83 -1.37 -44.30
CA GLN A 1051 12.59 -1.59 -43.06
C GLN A 1051 13.83 -0.71 -42.99
N SER A 1052 14.55 -0.58 -44.10
CA SER A 1052 15.74 0.28 -44.20
C SER A 1052 15.40 1.76 -44.04
N LEU A 1053 14.25 2.21 -44.56
CA LEU A 1053 13.77 3.56 -44.30
C LEU A 1053 13.52 3.76 -42.81
N VAL A 1054 12.79 2.86 -42.13
CA VAL A 1054 12.52 3.00 -40.68
C VAL A 1054 13.80 3.07 -39.87
N ARG A 1055 14.80 2.25 -40.22
CA ARG A 1055 16.13 2.29 -39.61
C ARG A 1055 16.78 3.68 -39.74
N ASP A 1056 16.71 4.29 -40.92
CA ASP A 1056 17.30 5.61 -41.15
C ASP A 1056 16.44 6.75 -40.57
N LEU A 1057 15.10 6.61 -40.53
CA LEU A 1057 14.20 7.53 -39.81
C LEU A 1057 14.57 7.59 -38.32
N ASN A 1058 14.76 6.44 -37.68
CA ASN A 1058 15.16 6.33 -36.29
C ASN A 1058 16.54 6.96 -36.02
N ARG A 1059 17.53 6.67 -36.87
CA ARG A 1059 18.87 7.27 -36.74
C ARG A 1059 18.83 8.79 -36.86
N VAL A 1060 18.10 9.32 -37.84
CA VAL A 1060 17.96 10.77 -38.02
C VAL A 1060 17.20 11.38 -36.84
N TYR A 1061 16.12 10.75 -36.38
CA TYR A 1061 15.34 11.19 -35.23
C TYR A 1061 16.19 11.30 -33.97
N ALA A 1062 16.92 10.25 -33.60
CA ALA A 1062 17.78 10.26 -32.41
C ALA A 1062 18.87 11.34 -32.49
N ALA A 1063 19.43 11.59 -33.67
CA ALA A 1063 20.54 12.53 -33.87
C ALA A 1063 20.13 14.01 -33.97
N ARG A 1064 18.84 14.33 -34.14
CA ARG A 1064 18.38 15.68 -34.50
C ARG A 1064 17.37 16.22 -33.47
N PRO A 1065 17.79 17.05 -32.50
CA PRO A 1065 16.90 17.62 -31.49
C PRO A 1065 15.68 18.36 -32.04
N ALA A 1066 15.72 18.85 -33.29
CA ALA A 1066 14.56 19.46 -33.95
C ALA A 1066 13.33 18.55 -34.02
N LEU A 1067 13.52 17.23 -34.01
CA LEU A 1067 12.44 16.26 -34.16
C LEU A 1067 11.78 15.83 -32.84
N TRP A 1068 12.38 16.13 -31.68
CA TRP A 1068 11.85 15.66 -30.39
C TRP A 1068 11.98 16.61 -29.21
N SER A 1069 12.93 17.55 -29.22
CA SER A 1069 13.22 18.38 -28.03
C SER A 1069 12.13 19.42 -27.73
N ARG A 1070 11.25 19.72 -28.69
CA ARG A 1070 10.17 20.72 -28.58
C ARG A 1070 8.81 20.18 -29.04
N ASP A 1071 8.55 18.89 -28.86
CA ASP A 1071 7.22 18.33 -29.15
C ASP A 1071 6.12 18.97 -28.30
N ASP A 1072 6.47 19.46 -27.10
CA ASP A 1072 5.61 20.11 -26.11
C ASP A 1072 5.34 21.60 -26.36
N SER A 1073 5.91 22.19 -27.42
CA SER A 1073 5.83 23.64 -27.65
C SER A 1073 5.47 24.01 -29.09
N HIS A 1074 4.59 25.02 -29.22
CA HIS A 1074 4.28 25.66 -30.50
C HIS A 1074 5.53 26.19 -31.23
N GLU A 1075 6.60 26.52 -30.51
CA GLU A 1075 7.84 26.99 -31.14
C GLU A 1075 8.60 25.90 -31.90
N GLY A 1076 8.31 24.62 -31.61
CA GLY A 1076 8.95 23.46 -32.25
C GLY A 1076 8.44 23.16 -33.66
N PHE A 1077 7.38 23.84 -34.12
CA PHE A 1077 6.72 23.60 -35.40
C PHE A 1077 6.26 24.90 -36.07
N SER A 1078 6.39 24.98 -37.39
CA SER A 1078 5.74 26.04 -38.16
C SER A 1078 5.33 25.58 -39.55
N TRP A 1079 4.08 25.82 -39.93
CA TRP A 1079 3.64 25.61 -41.30
C TRP A 1079 4.37 26.51 -42.29
N LEU A 1080 4.82 25.93 -43.40
CA LEU A 1080 5.31 26.65 -44.59
C LEU A 1080 4.26 26.61 -45.70
N LEU A 1081 3.54 25.49 -45.80
CA LEU A 1081 2.41 25.26 -46.70
C LEU A 1081 1.46 24.24 -46.05
N ALA A 1082 0.28 24.69 -45.63
CA ALA A 1082 -0.72 23.86 -44.95
C ALA A 1082 -2.00 23.67 -45.77
N ASP A 1083 -2.18 24.46 -46.83
CA ASP A 1083 -3.43 24.62 -47.58
C ASP A 1083 -3.31 24.20 -49.04
N ASP A 1084 -2.30 23.41 -49.40
CA ASP A 1084 -2.09 22.92 -50.77
C ASP A 1084 -2.79 21.57 -51.03
N ALA A 1085 -4.10 21.59 -50.80
CA ALA A 1085 -4.97 20.45 -50.98
C ALA A 1085 -5.02 19.97 -52.45
N GLU A 1086 -4.90 20.88 -53.42
CA GLU A 1086 -4.96 20.53 -54.85
C GLU A 1086 -3.80 19.59 -55.26
N HIS A 1087 -2.61 19.79 -54.69
CA HIS A 1087 -1.44 18.95 -54.96
C HIS A 1087 -1.24 17.82 -53.95
N ASN A 1088 -2.04 17.78 -52.87
CA ASN A 1088 -1.85 16.93 -51.69
C ASN A 1088 -0.47 17.11 -51.04
N VAL A 1089 0.02 18.35 -50.94
CA VAL A 1089 1.35 18.65 -50.40
C VAL A 1089 1.24 19.34 -49.05
N LEU A 1090 2.05 18.89 -48.09
CA LEU A 1090 2.28 19.57 -46.82
C LEU A 1090 3.75 19.96 -46.73
N ALA A 1091 4.03 21.18 -46.27
CA ALA A 1091 5.38 21.64 -45.96
C ALA A 1091 5.42 22.36 -44.61
N TYR A 1092 6.39 22.03 -43.78
CA TYR A 1092 6.54 22.60 -42.44
C TYR A 1092 7.99 22.57 -41.97
N ALA A 1093 8.33 23.40 -41.00
CA ALA A 1093 9.62 23.39 -40.32
C ALA A 1093 9.47 22.82 -38.90
N ARG A 1094 10.48 22.05 -38.48
CA ARG A 1094 10.70 21.56 -37.13
C ARG A 1094 11.91 22.29 -36.53
N ARG A 1095 11.83 22.65 -35.25
CA ARG A 1095 12.86 23.44 -34.55
C ARG A 1095 13.24 22.83 -33.22
N GLY A 1096 14.55 22.72 -32.98
CA GLY A 1096 15.11 22.19 -31.76
C GLY A 1096 15.33 23.26 -30.68
N ARG A 1097 15.51 22.85 -29.43
CA ARG A 1097 15.96 23.74 -28.35
C ARG A 1097 17.37 24.29 -28.57
N ASP A 1098 18.19 23.60 -29.35
CA ASP A 1098 19.52 24.00 -29.79
C ASP A 1098 19.52 25.00 -30.96
N GLY A 1099 18.34 25.33 -31.51
CA GLY A 1099 18.18 26.21 -32.65
C GLY A 1099 18.33 25.52 -34.01
N GLU A 1100 18.49 24.19 -34.05
CA GLU A 1100 18.45 23.44 -35.31
C GLU A 1100 17.09 23.62 -36.00
N GLU A 1101 17.10 23.80 -37.32
CA GLU A 1101 15.90 23.94 -38.15
C GLU A 1101 15.92 22.92 -39.29
N LEU A 1102 14.84 22.14 -39.40
CA LEU A 1102 14.65 21.10 -40.39
C LEU A 1102 13.33 21.32 -41.12
N VAL A 1103 13.37 21.38 -42.45
CA VAL A 1103 12.18 21.55 -43.30
C VAL A 1103 11.72 20.19 -43.82
N CYS A 1104 10.47 19.86 -43.60
CA CYS A 1104 9.83 18.63 -44.05
C CYS A 1104 8.81 18.95 -45.13
N VAL A 1105 8.81 18.17 -46.21
CA VAL A 1105 7.80 18.23 -47.26
C VAL A 1105 7.29 16.83 -47.54
N VAL A 1106 5.98 16.67 -47.61
CA VAL A 1106 5.35 15.39 -47.94
C VAL A 1106 4.38 15.59 -49.09
N ASN A 1107 4.56 14.82 -50.16
CA ASN A 1107 3.65 14.74 -51.30
C ASN A 1107 2.82 13.46 -51.19
N PHE A 1108 1.55 13.60 -50.84
CA PHE A 1108 0.60 12.49 -50.75
C PHE A 1108 -0.15 12.24 -52.07
N SER A 1109 0.25 12.86 -53.19
CA SER A 1109 -0.28 12.50 -54.50
C SER A 1109 0.48 11.33 -55.13
N ALA A 1110 -0.17 10.60 -56.04
CA ALA A 1110 0.46 9.52 -56.79
C ALA A 1110 1.32 9.99 -57.97
N VAL A 1111 1.53 11.30 -58.10
CA VAL A 1111 2.27 11.92 -59.21
C VAL A 1111 3.43 12.78 -58.67
N PRO A 1112 4.59 12.79 -59.34
CA PRO A 1112 5.66 13.69 -58.97
C PRO A 1112 5.29 15.13 -59.36
N HIS A 1113 5.74 16.09 -58.54
CA HIS A 1113 5.66 17.52 -58.88
C HIS A 1113 7.07 18.03 -59.17
N HIS A 1114 7.36 18.29 -60.45
CA HIS A 1114 8.62 18.89 -60.87
C HIS A 1114 8.54 20.42 -60.82
N ASP A 1115 9.67 21.07 -60.58
CA ASP A 1115 9.77 22.53 -60.47
C ASP A 1115 8.79 23.14 -59.45
N PHE A 1116 8.48 22.37 -58.39
CA PHE A 1116 7.60 22.82 -57.31
C PHE A 1116 8.30 23.91 -56.51
N ARG A 1117 7.65 25.06 -56.37
CA ARG A 1117 8.21 26.20 -55.66
C ARG A 1117 7.95 26.05 -54.16
N LEU A 1118 8.94 25.52 -53.42
CA LEU A 1118 8.86 25.30 -51.98
C LEU A 1118 9.20 26.58 -51.20
N PRO A 1119 8.29 27.15 -50.39
CA PRO A 1119 8.64 28.23 -49.47
C PRO A 1119 9.61 27.77 -48.38
N LEU A 1120 10.61 28.59 -48.06
CA LEU A 1120 11.67 28.26 -47.11
C LEU A 1120 11.97 29.43 -46.16
N PRO A 1121 12.27 29.15 -44.87
CA PRO A 1121 12.50 30.17 -43.85
C PRO A 1121 13.79 30.98 -44.06
N ALA A 1122 14.71 30.50 -44.91
CA ALA A 1122 15.95 31.21 -45.23
C ALA A 1122 16.50 30.86 -46.61
N ALA A 1123 17.21 31.81 -47.22
CA ALA A 1123 17.98 31.60 -48.44
C ALA A 1123 19.27 30.80 -48.18
N GLY A 1124 19.91 30.32 -49.23
CA GLY A 1124 21.17 29.55 -49.16
C GLY A 1124 21.00 28.08 -49.55
N THR A 1125 22.02 27.26 -49.30
CA THR A 1125 22.01 25.84 -49.65
C THR A 1125 21.29 25.03 -48.58
N TRP A 1126 20.41 24.13 -49.02
CA TRP A 1126 19.72 23.16 -48.19
C TRP A 1126 20.07 21.75 -48.69
N THR A 1127 20.59 20.92 -47.79
CA THR A 1127 20.90 19.51 -48.09
C THR A 1127 19.63 18.67 -47.98
N GLU A 1128 19.38 17.82 -48.96
CA GLU A 1128 18.33 16.78 -48.89
C GLU A 1128 18.83 15.67 -47.96
N LEU A 1129 18.39 15.73 -46.70
CA LEU A 1129 18.81 14.81 -45.63
C LEU A 1129 18.17 13.43 -45.78
N LEU A 1130 16.90 13.40 -46.16
CA LEU A 1130 16.13 12.17 -46.34
C LEU A 1130 15.19 12.32 -47.54
N ASN A 1131 15.08 11.26 -48.32
CA ASN A 1131 14.13 11.13 -49.42
C ASN A 1131 13.52 9.73 -49.39
N SER A 1132 12.25 9.62 -49.01
CA SER A 1132 11.58 8.31 -48.87
C SER A 1132 11.31 7.60 -50.21
N ASP A 1133 11.54 8.28 -51.34
CA ASP A 1133 11.47 7.72 -52.69
C ASP A 1133 12.85 7.36 -53.27
N ALA A 1134 13.91 7.41 -52.46
CA ALA A 1134 15.22 6.93 -52.88
C ALA A 1134 15.17 5.45 -53.29
N GLN A 1135 15.96 5.08 -54.30
CA GLN A 1135 15.99 3.71 -54.84
C GLN A 1135 16.41 2.67 -53.80
N VAL A 1136 17.21 3.06 -52.81
CA VAL A 1136 17.62 2.19 -51.69
C VAL A 1136 16.45 1.75 -50.82
N TYR A 1137 15.34 2.51 -50.82
CA TYR A 1137 14.11 2.17 -50.11
C TYR A 1137 13.04 1.56 -51.05
N GLY A 1138 13.39 1.25 -52.30
CA GLY A 1138 12.46 0.75 -53.32
C GLY A 1138 11.59 1.83 -54.00
N GLY A 1139 11.97 3.11 -53.87
CA GLY A 1139 11.31 4.22 -54.55
C GLY A 1139 11.74 4.40 -56.02
N SER A 1140 11.15 5.38 -56.69
CA SER A 1140 11.38 5.66 -58.11
C SER A 1140 12.69 6.41 -58.37
N GLY A 1141 13.23 7.08 -57.35
CA GLY A 1141 14.45 7.88 -57.42
C GLY A 1141 14.21 9.35 -57.80
N VAL A 1142 12.97 9.84 -57.74
CA VAL A 1142 12.69 11.27 -57.92
C VAL A 1142 13.20 12.02 -56.68
N GLY A 1143 13.96 13.09 -56.89
CA GLY A 1143 14.56 13.87 -55.81
C GLY A 1143 15.41 15.02 -56.33
N ASN A 1144 16.22 15.62 -55.46
CA ASN A 1144 16.91 16.88 -55.75
C ASN A 1144 18.44 16.73 -55.86
N LEU A 1145 18.92 15.53 -56.17
CA LEU A 1145 20.35 15.23 -56.33
C LEU A 1145 21.20 15.67 -55.12
N GLY A 1146 20.64 15.54 -53.92
CA GLY A 1146 21.30 15.77 -52.63
C GLY A 1146 21.22 17.19 -52.07
N ARG A 1147 20.87 18.22 -52.86
CA ARG A 1147 20.76 19.60 -52.35
C ARG A 1147 19.93 20.52 -53.25
N VAL A 1148 19.38 21.58 -52.65
CA VAL A 1148 18.69 22.67 -53.35
C VAL A 1148 19.25 24.03 -52.90
N VAL A 1149 19.14 25.05 -53.75
CA VAL A 1149 19.58 26.41 -53.43
C VAL A 1149 18.36 27.33 -53.35
N ALA A 1150 18.07 27.81 -52.15
CA ALA A 1150 16.98 28.73 -51.89
C ALA A 1150 17.38 30.17 -52.27
N SER A 1151 16.55 30.80 -53.10
CA SER A 1151 16.72 32.20 -53.50
C SER A 1151 16.13 33.14 -52.46
N ASP A 1152 16.81 34.25 -52.19
CA ASP A 1152 16.34 35.34 -51.31
C ASP A 1152 15.25 36.17 -52.02
N SER A 1153 14.07 35.57 -52.13
CA SER A 1153 12.91 36.12 -52.82
C SER A 1153 11.64 35.63 -52.14
N PRO A 1154 10.86 36.55 -51.51
CA PRO A 1154 9.69 36.17 -50.74
C PRO A 1154 8.67 35.38 -51.53
N TYR A 1155 8.12 34.32 -50.92
CA TYR A 1155 7.11 33.46 -51.51
C TYR A 1155 6.26 32.80 -50.40
N ALA A 1156 4.93 32.76 -50.59
CA ALA A 1156 3.98 32.14 -49.66
C ALA A 1156 4.21 32.48 -48.18
N GLY A 1157 4.50 33.75 -47.88
CA GLY A 1157 4.72 34.23 -46.49
C GLY A 1157 6.11 33.93 -45.91
N GLN A 1158 6.99 33.25 -46.65
CA GLN A 1158 8.37 32.98 -46.27
C GLN A 1158 9.36 33.90 -47.01
N PRO A 1159 10.54 34.20 -46.44
CA PRO A 1159 11.51 35.12 -47.05
C PRO A 1159 12.23 34.52 -48.26
N ALA A 1160 12.32 33.20 -48.37
CA ALA A 1160 13.03 32.51 -49.44
C ALA A 1160 12.19 31.38 -50.04
N HIS A 1161 12.65 30.84 -51.16
CA HIS A 1161 12.06 29.64 -51.77
C HIS A 1161 13.10 28.90 -52.63
N ALA A 1162 12.86 27.62 -52.88
CA ALA A 1162 13.63 26.82 -53.84
C ALA A 1162 12.70 26.14 -54.85
N SER A 1163 13.20 25.89 -56.06
CA SER A 1163 12.55 24.97 -57.01
C SER A 1163 12.98 23.55 -56.68
N VAL A 1164 12.03 22.66 -56.41
CA VAL A 1164 12.29 21.28 -55.97
C VAL A 1164 11.48 20.28 -56.82
N SER A 1165 12.00 19.06 -56.94
CA SER A 1165 11.22 17.91 -57.43
C SER A 1165 10.69 17.14 -56.23
N LEU A 1166 9.37 17.11 -56.08
CA LEU A 1166 8.68 16.31 -55.06
C LEU A 1166 8.38 14.92 -55.61
N PRO A 1167 8.87 13.85 -54.97
CA PRO A 1167 8.58 12.48 -55.38
C PRO A 1167 7.09 12.14 -55.23
N PRO A 1168 6.55 11.19 -56.01
CA PRO A 1168 5.18 10.70 -55.84
C PRO A 1168 5.07 9.84 -54.56
N LEU A 1169 4.06 10.07 -53.73
CA LEU A 1169 3.88 9.39 -52.44
C LEU A 1169 5.19 9.36 -51.63
N GLY A 1170 5.84 10.51 -51.52
CA GLY A 1170 7.18 10.62 -50.95
C GLY A 1170 7.34 11.81 -50.02
N ALA A 1171 8.31 11.70 -49.11
CA ALA A 1171 8.67 12.71 -48.13
C ALA A 1171 10.15 13.11 -48.32
N LEU A 1172 10.40 14.41 -48.25
CA LEU A 1172 11.73 15.02 -48.33
C LEU A 1172 12.00 15.83 -47.07
N TRP A 1173 13.18 15.65 -46.47
CA TRP A 1173 13.64 16.45 -45.35
C TRP A 1173 14.88 17.24 -45.75
N PHE A 1174 14.90 18.52 -45.42
CA PHE A 1174 15.97 19.45 -45.75
C PHE A 1174 16.57 20.06 -44.49
N VAL A 1175 17.89 20.14 -44.45
CA VAL A 1175 18.64 20.88 -43.43
C VAL A 1175 19.50 21.94 -44.09
N ARG A 1176 19.56 23.12 -43.48
CA ARG A 1176 20.35 24.23 -44.01
C ARG A 1176 21.84 23.96 -43.81
N GLU A 1177 22.66 24.24 -44.82
CA GLU A 1177 24.11 24.28 -44.65
C GLU A 1177 24.50 25.54 -43.86
N SER A 1178 25.30 25.35 -42.81
CA SER A 1178 25.80 26.41 -41.92
C SER A 1178 26.73 27.39 -42.64
#